data_AF-A0AAI9FW65-F1
#
_entry.id   AF-A0AAI9FW65-F1
#
_cell.length_a   1.000
_cell.length_b   1.000
_cell.length_c   1.000
_cell.angle_alpha   90.00
_cell.angle_beta   90.00
_cell.angle_gamma   90.00
#
_symmetry.space_group_name_H-M   'P 1'
#
loop_
_entity.id
_entity.type
_entity.pdbx_description
1 polymer ?
#
loop_
_entity_poly.entity_id
_entity_poly.type
_entity_poly.pdbx_seq_one_letter_code
_entity_poly.pdbx_strand_id
1 'polypeptide(L)'
;MSESGSDCGVDLSIGCFFDGTRNHRLASKKRGDMSESNVSRLFDVYDADRLRSEGRRRNRFSSYIQGVGTEALKEIGDTGTGWHARAGAAAGWGGEGRVNWMLMQVQDHLLDHFAGTTVTKAMGFDSTVPVARKMSADLRLHLQDVERLAQAARMSMSNYLAVNQGQEEIDLRNSLSGGFWNMVGALQRVRGTHLARADHVARRAVLQERRAFLAKKVAPFQKQNPRVDRIRISVFGFSRGATEARVFCNWLGDACDPGPGPLRLCGIPVQIDFVGLFDTVASVGAAQSFFESVFDGHGGWASAEDLRIPSDVRRCVHMVAAHEVRGSFPVDLVDGANCEQIIYPGVHSDVGGGYTPGEQGRSPRDADKLSQIPLCDMYRHALAAGVPLLPMDEADKETAAQFEISPKLRQHYNAYLQAMAPFLPASTPASKANRTAVLMYAHYRQYLLWRRQHLDDFDRLPGYLYASAQDRADLGGGNAELVQEARAMRYNNATARLRTEEPFAAHHGMATPPRFQGIPVQDFVQARLRGKKEQQWLDGQIQSIWDSRQAPPQAVGTFLDGYVHDSRAWFKPFGLDDDEWIHVQRRERDAYQQRMRELDAIERSHRQERERMQRSGQMFQPRVPLGMSVQELEELTDWRQRPDDFDEALQLTGREYHWQWGYLRWRTCYLNPPGVAIAEASARRGQGVKDAAA
;
A
#
# COMPACT_ATOMS: atom_id res chain seq x y z
N MET A 1 -18.60 -4.61 -54.46
CA MET A 1 -17.18 -4.37 -54.78
C MET A 1 -16.37 -4.95 -53.64
N SER A 2 -15.55 -5.95 -53.94
CA SER A 2 -14.67 -6.63 -53.00
C SER A 2 -13.65 -5.65 -52.42
N GLU A 3 -13.70 -5.41 -51.11
CA GLU A 3 -12.57 -4.81 -50.41
C GLU A 3 -11.39 -5.77 -50.52
N SER A 4 -10.43 -5.39 -51.34
CA SER A 4 -9.09 -5.97 -51.39
C SER A 4 -8.54 -6.04 -49.97
N GLY A 5 -8.39 -7.27 -49.45
CA GLY A 5 -7.82 -7.52 -48.14
C GLY A 5 -6.48 -6.82 -47.99
N SER A 6 -6.39 -5.92 -47.01
CA SER A 6 -5.13 -5.26 -46.68
C SER A 6 -4.12 -6.33 -46.24
N ASP A 7 -2.99 -6.41 -46.96
CA ASP A 7 -1.88 -7.34 -46.74
C ASP A 7 -1.09 -7.06 -45.43
N CYS A 8 -1.59 -6.16 -44.58
CA CYS A 8 -0.92 -5.70 -43.37
C CYS A 8 -1.29 -6.56 -42.17
N GLY A 9 -0.29 -6.99 -41.40
CA GLY A 9 -0.50 -7.53 -40.06
C GLY A 9 -0.83 -6.42 -39.06
N VAL A 10 -1.30 -6.82 -37.88
CA VAL A 10 -1.77 -5.94 -36.80
C VAL A 10 -1.00 -6.19 -35.51
N ASP A 11 -0.81 -5.13 -34.72
CA ASP A 11 -0.30 -5.25 -33.35
C ASP A 11 -1.47 -5.47 -32.37
N LEU A 12 -1.30 -6.42 -31.47
CA LEU A 12 -2.19 -6.66 -30.33
C LEU A 12 -1.65 -5.91 -29.11
N SER A 13 -2.43 -5.01 -28.52
CA SER A 13 -2.02 -4.25 -27.31
C SER A 13 -2.79 -4.71 -26.08
N ILE A 14 -2.09 -5.03 -25.00
CA ILE A 14 -2.65 -5.53 -23.74
C ILE A 14 -2.17 -4.65 -22.57
N GLY A 15 -3.11 -4.02 -21.87
CA GLY A 15 -2.87 -3.25 -20.65
C GLY A 15 -3.16 -4.09 -19.40
N CYS A 16 -2.18 -4.26 -18.53
CA CYS A 16 -2.29 -5.00 -17.28
C CYS A 16 -2.22 -4.03 -16.09
N PHE A 17 -3.26 -3.96 -15.27
CA PHE A 17 -3.39 -2.99 -14.19
C PHE A 17 -3.56 -3.69 -12.84
N PHE A 18 -2.62 -3.45 -11.92
CA PHE A 18 -2.59 -4.03 -10.58
C PHE A 18 -2.76 -2.93 -9.51
N ASP A 19 -3.88 -2.93 -8.80
CA ASP A 19 -4.18 -1.85 -7.86
C ASP A 19 -3.48 -2.01 -6.49
N GLY A 20 -3.43 -0.93 -5.72
CA GLY A 20 -2.78 -0.88 -4.41
C GLY A 20 -3.54 -1.59 -3.30
N THR A 21 -2.85 -1.85 -2.18
CA THR A 21 -3.44 -2.55 -1.03
C THR A 21 -4.69 -1.82 -0.55
N ARG A 22 -5.79 -2.55 -0.32
CA ARG A 22 -7.11 -1.99 0.04
C ARG A 22 -7.77 -1.06 -1.01
N ASN A 23 -7.18 -0.88 -2.19
CA ASN A 23 -7.84 -0.14 -3.27
C ASN A 23 -8.79 -1.06 -4.05
N HIS A 24 -10.04 -0.59 -4.21
CA HIS A 24 -11.08 -1.31 -4.93
C HIS A 24 -11.90 -0.37 -5.82
N ARG A 25 -11.64 -0.39 -7.13
CA ARG A 25 -12.19 0.55 -8.13
C ARG A 25 -13.71 0.62 -8.09
N LEU A 26 -14.40 -0.52 -8.11
CA LEU A 26 -15.88 -0.52 -8.16
C LEU A 26 -16.50 -0.01 -6.86
N ALA A 27 -15.81 -0.15 -5.73
CA ALA A 27 -16.30 0.33 -4.45
C ALA A 27 -16.13 1.86 -4.37
N SER A 28 -14.98 2.39 -4.79
CA SER A 28 -14.75 3.84 -4.92
C SER A 28 -15.78 4.49 -5.85
N LYS A 29 -15.97 3.95 -7.07
CA LYS A 29 -16.97 4.48 -8.00
C LYS A 29 -18.40 4.44 -7.45
N LYS A 30 -18.74 3.41 -6.68
CA LYS A 30 -20.05 3.31 -6.02
C LYS A 30 -20.21 4.35 -4.90
N ARG A 31 -19.15 4.67 -4.17
CA ARG A 31 -19.16 5.72 -3.15
C ARG A 31 -19.21 7.12 -3.75
N GLY A 32 -18.61 7.32 -4.92
CA GLY A 32 -18.55 8.63 -5.59
C GLY A 32 -17.75 9.66 -4.79
N ASP A 33 -16.84 9.20 -3.93
CA ASP A 33 -16.00 10.00 -3.03
C ASP A 33 -14.66 10.41 -3.69
N MET A 34 -14.48 10.06 -4.95
CA MET A 34 -13.28 10.32 -5.75
C MET A 34 -12.01 9.69 -5.15
N SER A 35 -12.14 8.59 -4.41
CA SER A 35 -11.01 7.89 -3.76
C SER A 35 -10.24 6.94 -4.70
N GLU A 36 -10.48 6.98 -6.01
CA GLU A 36 -9.83 6.08 -6.96
C GLU A 36 -8.31 6.27 -6.98
N SER A 37 -7.58 5.16 -7.09
CA SER A 37 -6.13 5.17 -7.29
C SER A 37 -5.77 5.68 -8.69
N ASN A 38 -4.50 6.07 -8.86
CA ASN A 38 -3.96 6.46 -10.16
C ASN A 38 -3.96 5.29 -11.15
N VAL A 39 -3.84 4.03 -10.67
CA VAL A 39 -3.96 2.83 -11.52
C VAL A 39 -5.38 2.70 -12.07
N SER A 40 -6.40 2.91 -11.23
CA SER A 40 -7.81 2.94 -11.65
C SER A 40 -8.08 4.04 -12.69
N ARG A 41 -7.55 5.24 -12.48
CA ARG A 41 -7.73 6.37 -13.41
C ARG A 41 -7.03 6.13 -14.75
N LEU A 42 -5.83 5.55 -14.75
CA LEU A 42 -5.13 5.14 -15.98
C LEU A 42 -5.87 4.03 -16.73
N PHE A 43 -6.52 3.12 -16.01
CA PHE A 43 -7.36 2.08 -16.63
C PHE A 43 -8.59 2.69 -17.31
N ASP A 44 -9.21 3.72 -16.72
CA ASP A 44 -10.38 4.39 -17.28
C ASP A 44 -10.09 5.09 -18.61
N VAL A 45 -8.86 5.59 -18.81
CA VAL A 45 -8.43 6.19 -20.08
C VAL A 45 -7.78 5.21 -21.05
N TYR A 46 -7.70 3.92 -20.73
CA TYR A 46 -7.12 2.96 -21.67
C TYR A 46 -8.11 2.65 -22.81
N ASP A 47 -7.68 2.85 -24.05
CA ASP A 47 -8.52 2.69 -25.24
C ASP A 47 -8.69 1.20 -25.63
N ALA A 48 -9.47 0.46 -24.84
CA ALA A 48 -9.77 -0.95 -25.10
C ALA A 48 -10.98 -1.16 -26.04
N ASP A 49 -11.82 -0.14 -26.25
CA ASP A 49 -13.19 -0.31 -26.77
C ASP A 49 -13.52 0.53 -28.01
N ARG A 50 -12.71 1.53 -28.40
CA ARG A 50 -13.09 2.47 -29.47
C ARG A 50 -13.04 1.85 -30.88
N LEU A 51 -12.33 0.73 -31.06
CA LEU A 51 -12.28 0.00 -32.34
C LEU A 51 -13.45 -0.98 -32.57
N ARG A 52 -14.49 -0.96 -31.72
CA ARG A 52 -15.78 -1.59 -32.06
C ARG A 52 -16.58 -0.81 -33.10
N SER A 53 -16.13 0.37 -33.51
CA SER A 53 -16.70 1.08 -34.66
C SER A 53 -16.32 0.37 -35.97
N GLU A 54 -17.33 -0.19 -36.63
CA GLU A 54 -17.36 -0.68 -38.02
C GLU A 54 -16.44 -1.87 -38.36
N GLY A 55 -16.92 -3.09 -38.06
CA GLY A 55 -16.53 -4.33 -38.77
C GLY A 55 -15.13 -4.91 -38.49
N ARG A 56 -14.26 -4.27 -37.71
CA ARG A 56 -12.89 -4.74 -37.42
C ARG A 56 -12.79 -5.54 -36.11
N ARG A 57 -11.89 -6.52 -36.06
CA ARG A 57 -11.60 -7.32 -34.85
C ARG A 57 -10.93 -6.46 -33.79
N ARG A 58 -11.30 -6.66 -32.52
CA ARG A 58 -10.70 -5.97 -31.36
C ARG A 58 -9.22 -6.34 -31.24
N ASN A 59 -8.31 -5.38 -31.25
CA ASN A 59 -6.86 -5.58 -31.11
C ASN A 59 -6.25 -4.83 -29.91
N ARG A 60 -7.08 -4.20 -29.07
CA ARG A 60 -6.68 -3.54 -27.84
C ARG A 60 -7.48 -4.12 -26.70
N PHE A 61 -6.79 -4.56 -25.66
CA PHE A 61 -7.37 -5.23 -24.49
C PHE A 61 -6.78 -4.63 -23.23
N SER A 62 -7.55 -4.66 -22.15
CA SER A 62 -7.06 -4.31 -20.83
C SER A 62 -7.68 -5.25 -19.79
N SER A 63 -6.91 -5.49 -18.72
CA SER A 63 -7.33 -6.26 -17.56
C SER A 63 -6.94 -5.50 -16.31
N TYR A 64 -7.90 -5.39 -15.39
CA TYR A 64 -7.75 -4.74 -14.11
C TYR A 64 -7.96 -5.76 -13.00
N ILE A 65 -7.09 -5.75 -12.00
CA ILE A 65 -7.30 -6.53 -10.79
C ILE A 65 -7.24 -5.65 -9.54
N GLN A 66 -8.21 -5.85 -8.66
CA GLN A 66 -8.35 -5.13 -7.38
C GLN A 66 -7.16 -5.48 -6.49
N GLY A 67 -6.74 -4.56 -5.63
CA GLY A 67 -5.57 -4.78 -4.80
C GLY A 67 -5.82 -5.81 -3.69
N VAL A 68 -4.74 -6.33 -3.10
CA VAL A 68 -4.85 -7.29 -2.00
C VAL A 68 -5.56 -6.68 -0.79
N GLY A 69 -6.26 -7.55 -0.06
CA GLY A 69 -7.12 -7.17 1.05
C GLY A 69 -8.48 -6.62 0.63
N THR A 70 -8.83 -6.68 -0.66
CA THR A 70 -10.15 -6.34 -1.20
C THR A 70 -10.74 -7.49 -1.99
N GLU A 71 -12.03 -7.40 -2.30
CA GLU A 71 -12.77 -8.43 -3.02
C GLU A 71 -12.21 -8.63 -4.44
N ALA A 72 -11.93 -9.89 -4.80
CA ALA A 72 -11.61 -10.32 -6.17
C ALA A 72 -12.26 -11.69 -6.44
N LEU A 73 -13.57 -11.77 -6.12
CA LEU A 73 -14.34 -13.01 -6.14
C LEU A 73 -14.43 -13.61 -7.53
N LYS A 74 -14.57 -12.78 -8.57
CA LYS A 74 -14.76 -13.25 -9.95
C LYS A 74 -13.45 -13.76 -10.55
N GLU A 75 -12.35 -13.13 -10.19
CA GLU A 75 -11.02 -13.34 -10.74
C GLU A 75 -10.36 -14.56 -10.10
N ILE A 76 -10.31 -14.57 -8.76
CA ILE A 76 -9.52 -15.53 -7.97
C ILE A 76 -10.26 -16.15 -6.78
N GLY A 77 -11.50 -15.72 -6.52
CA GLY A 77 -12.31 -16.24 -5.41
C GLY A 77 -11.93 -15.65 -4.05
N ASP A 78 -11.26 -14.51 -4.04
CA ASP A 78 -10.93 -13.74 -2.83
C ASP A 78 -12.16 -12.94 -2.39
N THR A 79 -12.66 -13.21 -1.18
CA THR A 79 -13.84 -12.52 -0.65
C THR A 79 -13.54 -11.10 -0.21
N GLY A 80 -12.27 -10.75 0.04
CA GLY A 80 -11.89 -9.42 0.52
C GLY A 80 -12.47 -9.04 1.88
N THR A 81 -12.89 -10.01 2.71
CA THR A 81 -13.57 -9.79 3.99
C THR A 81 -12.91 -10.55 5.13
N GLY A 82 -13.10 -10.06 6.37
CA GLY A 82 -12.64 -10.74 7.59
C GLY A 82 -11.15 -11.11 7.54
N TRP A 83 -10.84 -12.40 7.70
CA TRP A 83 -9.46 -12.88 7.68
C TRP A 83 -8.77 -12.75 6.32
N HIS A 84 -9.50 -12.85 5.21
CA HIS A 84 -8.93 -12.65 3.86
C HIS A 84 -8.48 -11.19 3.65
N ALA A 85 -9.31 -10.23 4.06
CA ALA A 85 -8.97 -8.80 4.00
C ALA A 85 -7.68 -8.51 4.78
N ARG A 86 -7.60 -9.03 6.01
CA ARG A 86 -6.45 -8.86 6.91
C ARG A 86 -5.19 -9.54 6.38
N ALA A 87 -5.32 -10.79 5.95
CA ALA A 87 -4.24 -11.57 5.36
C ALA A 87 -3.67 -10.90 4.11
N GLY A 88 -4.53 -10.38 3.22
CA GLY A 88 -4.10 -9.63 2.05
C GLY A 88 -3.44 -8.31 2.41
N ALA A 89 -4.07 -7.54 3.31
CA ALA A 89 -3.59 -6.22 3.72
C ALA A 89 -2.29 -6.24 4.52
N ALA A 90 -1.96 -7.34 5.20
CA ALA A 90 -0.74 -7.48 5.99
C ALA A 90 0.28 -8.42 5.35
N ALA A 91 -0.08 -9.65 5.01
CA ALA A 91 0.86 -10.66 4.54
C ALA A 91 0.91 -10.84 3.01
N GLY A 92 0.15 -10.03 2.24
CA GLY A 92 0.15 -10.11 0.78
C GLY A 92 -0.53 -11.38 0.25
N TRP A 93 -1.39 -12.00 1.06
CA TRP A 93 -2.18 -13.15 0.64
C TRP A 93 -3.09 -12.78 -0.55
N GLY A 94 -3.17 -13.68 -1.52
CA GLY A 94 -3.91 -13.48 -2.77
C GLY A 94 -3.11 -12.73 -3.83
N GLY A 95 -1.89 -12.28 -3.55
CA GLY A 95 -1.03 -11.62 -4.54
C GLY A 95 -0.50 -12.56 -5.62
N GLU A 96 -0.11 -13.81 -5.26
CA GLU A 96 0.29 -14.81 -6.26
C GLU A 96 -0.89 -15.15 -7.18
N GLY A 97 -2.09 -15.29 -6.58
CA GLY A 97 -3.35 -15.44 -7.31
C GLY A 97 -3.60 -14.33 -8.33
N ARG A 98 -3.39 -13.06 -7.95
CA ARG A 98 -3.59 -11.89 -8.83
C ARG A 98 -2.61 -11.87 -10.00
N VAL A 99 -1.33 -12.17 -9.75
CA VAL A 99 -0.31 -12.31 -10.80
C VAL A 99 -0.65 -13.45 -11.76
N ASN A 100 -1.00 -14.62 -11.23
CA ASN A 100 -1.38 -15.79 -12.02
C ASN A 100 -2.61 -15.53 -12.88
N TRP A 101 -3.60 -14.83 -12.34
CA TRP A 101 -4.77 -14.42 -13.10
C TRP A 101 -4.40 -13.52 -14.28
N MET A 102 -3.53 -12.53 -14.08
CA MET A 102 -3.09 -11.64 -15.16
C MET A 102 -2.31 -12.41 -16.25
N LEU A 103 -1.48 -13.39 -15.88
CA LEU A 103 -0.80 -14.27 -16.85
C LEU A 103 -1.80 -15.04 -17.73
N MET A 104 -2.90 -15.52 -17.14
CA MET A 104 -3.99 -16.16 -17.90
C MET A 104 -4.70 -15.17 -18.84
N GLN A 105 -4.88 -13.91 -18.42
CA GLN A 105 -5.52 -12.88 -19.24
C GLN A 105 -4.74 -12.60 -20.53
N VAL A 106 -3.40 -12.64 -20.51
CA VAL A 106 -2.58 -12.49 -21.73
C VAL A 106 -2.92 -13.57 -22.77
N GLN A 107 -3.09 -14.82 -22.34
CA GLN A 107 -3.51 -15.91 -23.22
C GLN A 107 -4.98 -15.79 -23.65
N ASP A 108 -5.86 -15.37 -22.74
CA ASP A 108 -7.29 -15.20 -23.01
C ASP A 108 -7.54 -14.11 -24.06
N HIS A 109 -6.86 -12.95 -23.96
CA HIS A 109 -6.98 -11.84 -24.92
C HIS A 109 -6.49 -12.20 -26.32
N LEU A 110 -5.45 -13.04 -26.43
CA LEU A 110 -4.99 -13.51 -27.74
C LEU A 110 -6.06 -14.36 -28.43
N LEU A 111 -6.74 -15.26 -27.70
CA LEU A 111 -7.82 -16.04 -28.29
C LEU A 111 -9.05 -15.17 -28.59
N ASP A 112 -9.37 -14.22 -27.71
CA ASP A 112 -10.51 -13.33 -27.87
C ASP A 112 -10.39 -12.49 -29.15
N HIS A 113 -9.19 -12.00 -29.47
CA HIS A 113 -8.89 -11.32 -30.74
C HIS A 113 -9.31 -12.13 -31.98
N PHE A 114 -9.03 -13.44 -31.99
CA PHE A 114 -9.28 -14.29 -33.15
C PHE A 114 -10.65 -14.95 -33.18
N ALA A 115 -11.17 -15.34 -32.03
CA ALA A 115 -12.32 -16.24 -31.91
C ALA A 115 -13.48 -15.66 -31.09
N GLY A 116 -13.35 -14.46 -30.50
CA GLY A 116 -14.39 -13.85 -29.67
C GLY A 116 -14.69 -14.64 -28.39
N THR A 117 -13.75 -15.48 -27.95
CA THR A 117 -13.87 -16.31 -26.74
C THR A 117 -12.51 -16.39 -26.05
N THR A 118 -12.52 -16.64 -24.74
CA THR A 118 -11.29 -16.77 -23.95
C THR A 118 -10.78 -18.20 -23.93
N VAL A 119 -9.49 -18.41 -23.67
CA VAL A 119 -8.92 -19.76 -23.52
C VAL A 119 -9.61 -20.49 -22.38
N THR A 120 -9.84 -19.77 -21.28
CA THR A 120 -10.57 -20.29 -20.11
C THR A 120 -11.94 -20.87 -20.48
N LYS A 121 -12.78 -20.11 -21.19
CA LYS A 121 -14.11 -20.59 -21.64
C LYS A 121 -13.99 -21.70 -22.68
N ALA A 122 -13.08 -21.57 -23.64
CA ALA A 122 -12.89 -22.56 -24.70
C ALA A 122 -12.37 -23.92 -24.20
N MET A 123 -11.72 -23.95 -23.03
CA MET A 123 -11.32 -25.17 -22.34
C MET A 123 -12.41 -25.74 -21.40
N GLY A 124 -13.60 -25.13 -21.38
CA GLY A 124 -14.75 -25.63 -20.61
C GLY A 124 -14.84 -25.12 -19.16
N PHE A 125 -14.13 -24.05 -18.81
CA PHE A 125 -14.25 -23.43 -17.49
C PHE A 125 -15.20 -22.23 -17.53
N ASP A 126 -16.21 -22.23 -16.65
CA ASP A 126 -17.14 -21.10 -16.50
C ASP A 126 -16.55 -19.92 -15.71
N SER A 127 -15.44 -20.14 -15.00
CA SER A 127 -14.77 -19.16 -14.15
C SER A 127 -13.25 -19.35 -14.19
N THR A 128 -12.49 -18.26 -13.98
CA THR A 128 -11.04 -18.30 -13.82
C THR A 128 -10.61 -18.80 -12.43
N VAL A 129 -11.50 -18.77 -11.44
CA VAL A 129 -11.20 -19.08 -10.04
C VAL A 129 -10.59 -20.47 -9.84
N PRO A 130 -11.15 -21.58 -10.39
CA PRO A 130 -10.57 -22.91 -10.21
C PRO A 130 -9.16 -23.02 -10.82
N VAL A 131 -8.94 -22.32 -11.93
CA VAL A 131 -7.65 -22.32 -12.65
C VAL A 131 -6.60 -21.51 -11.86
N ALA A 132 -6.96 -20.31 -11.41
CA ALA A 132 -6.10 -19.48 -10.56
C ALA A 132 -5.72 -20.21 -9.25
N ARG A 133 -6.69 -20.86 -8.61
CA ARG A 133 -6.45 -21.66 -7.39
C ARG A 133 -5.52 -22.86 -7.66
N LYS A 134 -5.59 -23.50 -8.83
CA LYS A 134 -4.66 -24.58 -9.21
C LYS A 134 -3.22 -24.08 -9.38
N MET A 135 -3.04 -22.84 -9.81
CA MET A 135 -1.73 -22.24 -10.07
C MET A 135 -1.07 -21.60 -8.83
N SER A 136 -1.84 -21.32 -7.77
CA SER A 136 -1.39 -20.46 -6.67
C SER A 136 -1.33 -21.23 -5.36
N ALA A 137 -0.20 -21.15 -4.67
CA ALA A 137 -0.02 -21.76 -3.36
C ALA A 137 -0.82 -21.02 -2.29
N ASP A 138 -0.83 -19.68 -2.34
CA ASP A 138 -1.55 -18.84 -1.38
C ASP A 138 -3.07 -19.10 -1.36
N LEU A 139 -3.71 -19.24 -2.53
CA LEU A 139 -5.15 -19.53 -2.65
C LEU A 139 -5.53 -20.95 -2.21
N ARG A 140 -4.56 -21.86 -2.07
CA ARG A 140 -4.77 -23.24 -1.59
C ARG A 140 -4.59 -23.38 -0.08
N LEU A 141 -4.19 -22.33 0.63
CA LEU A 141 -4.11 -22.34 2.08
C LEU A 141 -5.48 -22.65 2.69
N HIS A 142 -5.48 -23.47 3.75
CA HIS A 142 -6.69 -23.72 4.53
C HIS A 142 -7.10 -22.45 5.30
N LEU A 143 -8.39 -22.30 5.60
CA LEU A 143 -8.90 -21.14 6.33
C LEU A 143 -8.19 -20.93 7.68
N GLN A 144 -7.83 -22.01 8.37
CA GLN A 144 -7.05 -21.97 9.61
C GLN A 144 -5.66 -21.37 9.43
N ASP A 145 -5.00 -21.62 8.29
CA ASP A 145 -3.69 -21.05 7.99
C ASP A 145 -3.80 -19.58 7.59
N VAL A 146 -4.87 -19.21 6.88
CA VAL A 146 -5.17 -17.81 6.55
C VAL A 146 -5.50 -17.01 7.82
N GLU A 147 -6.25 -17.60 8.74
CA GLU A 147 -6.51 -17.03 10.07
C GLU A 147 -5.22 -16.86 10.86
N ARG A 148 -4.35 -17.88 10.93
CA ARG A 148 -3.04 -17.76 11.61
C ARG A 148 -2.17 -16.67 11.00
N LEU A 149 -2.17 -16.55 9.67
CA LEU A 149 -1.42 -15.53 8.93
C LEU A 149 -1.97 -14.12 9.24
N ALA A 150 -3.29 -13.96 9.30
CA ALA A 150 -3.92 -12.71 9.71
C ALA A 150 -3.75 -12.40 11.21
N GLN A 151 -3.72 -13.40 12.09
CA GLN A 151 -3.43 -13.23 13.52
C GLN A 151 -1.97 -12.88 13.79
N ALA A 152 -1.03 -13.49 13.07
CA ALA A 152 0.40 -13.16 13.13
C ALA A 152 0.65 -11.70 12.72
N ALA A 153 -0.09 -11.20 11.72
CA ALA A 153 -0.09 -9.81 11.34
C ALA A 153 -0.66 -8.85 12.41
N ARG A 154 -1.60 -9.34 13.23
CA ARG A 154 -2.26 -8.59 14.31
C ARG A 154 -1.48 -8.60 15.63
N MET A 155 -0.27 -9.15 15.66
CA MET A 155 0.51 -9.26 16.90
C MET A 155 0.87 -7.88 17.44
N SER A 156 -0.02 -7.36 18.29
CA SER A 156 0.24 -6.21 19.14
C SER A 156 1.32 -6.60 20.16
N MET A 157 2.44 -5.88 20.13
CA MET A 157 3.47 -5.95 21.18
C MET A 157 2.89 -5.63 22.57
N SER A 158 1.73 -4.97 22.66
CA SER A 158 1.11 -4.56 23.93
C SER A 158 0.73 -5.74 24.84
N ASN A 159 0.30 -6.87 24.28
CA ASN A 159 -0.06 -8.06 25.06
C ASN A 159 1.17 -8.77 25.65
N TYR A 160 2.38 -8.41 25.21
CA TYR A 160 3.64 -9.03 25.63
C TYR A 160 4.58 -8.07 26.36
N LEU A 161 4.33 -6.75 26.25
CA LEU A 161 5.02 -5.71 27.02
C LEU A 161 4.29 -5.33 28.31
N ALA A 162 3.07 -5.85 28.55
CA ALA A 162 2.25 -5.60 29.75
C ALA A 162 2.55 -4.26 30.43
N VAL A 163 2.37 -3.16 29.69
CA VAL A 163 2.20 -1.85 30.32
C VAL A 163 0.74 -1.81 30.73
N ASN A 164 0.44 -2.47 31.85
CA ASN A 164 -0.76 -2.10 32.59
C ASN A 164 -0.57 -0.64 32.99
N GLN A 165 -1.49 0.20 32.56
CA GLN A 165 -1.67 1.53 33.12
C GLN A 165 -2.09 1.36 34.59
N GLY A 166 -1.12 1.20 35.50
CA GLY A 166 -1.36 1.01 36.92
C GLY A 166 -0.12 0.51 37.64
N GLN A 167 0.21 1.13 38.78
CA GLN A 167 1.42 0.92 39.58
C GLN A 167 1.82 -0.55 39.77
N GLU A 168 3.05 -0.92 39.38
CA GLU A 168 4.10 -1.60 40.18
C GLU A 168 5.25 -2.09 39.28
N GLU A 169 6.49 -1.77 39.66
CA GLU A 169 7.71 -1.87 38.82
C GLU A 169 8.33 -3.29 38.77
N ILE A 170 7.79 -4.23 39.55
CA ILE A 170 8.41 -5.56 39.79
C ILE A 170 7.97 -6.62 38.75
N ASP A 171 6.79 -6.49 38.14
CA ASP A 171 6.29 -7.42 37.12
C ASP A 171 6.87 -7.20 35.70
N LEU A 172 7.59 -6.08 35.50
CA LEU A 172 8.15 -5.68 34.20
C LEU A 172 9.31 -6.59 33.73
N ARG A 173 10.01 -7.25 34.65
CA ARG A 173 11.27 -7.98 34.36
C ARG A 173 11.03 -9.39 33.81
N ASN A 174 9.93 -10.03 34.22
CA ASN A 174 9.55 -11.38 33.77
C ASN A 174 8.66 -11.37 32.51
N SER A 175 7.81 -10.34 32.32
CA SER A 175 6.95 -10.23 31.13
C SER A 175 7.74 -9.96 29.84
N LEU A 176 8.77 -9.11 29.91
CA LEU A 176 9.57 -8.70 28.75
C LEU A 176 10.45 -9.81 28.16
N SER A 177 11.00 -10.70 29.01
CA SER A 177 11.86 -11.81 28.55
C SER A 177 11.02 -13.02 28.12
N GLY A 178 10.04 -13.44 28.92
CA GLY A 178 9.16 -14.56 28.58
C GLY A 178 8.24 -14.26 27.39
N GLY A 179 7.67 -13.05 27.32
CA GLY A 179 6.83 -12.61 26.21
C GLY A 179 7.59 -12.54 24.88
N PHE A 180 8.81 -12.01 24.89
CA PHE A 180 9.67 -11.93 23.71
C PHE A 180 10.07 -13.32 23.18
N TRP A 181 10.48 -14.26 24.03
CA TRP A 181 10.87 -15.61 23.59
C TRP A 181 9.67 -16.46 23.15
N ASN A 182 8.51 -16.30 23.81
CA ASN A 182 7.26 -16.92 23.34
C ASN A 182 6.82 -16.37 21.98
N MET A 183 6.99 -15.06 21.76
CA MET A 183 6.80 -14.42 20.46
C MET A 183 7.76 -15.00 19.41
N VAL A 184 9.06 -15.12 19.70
CA VAL A 184 10.03 -15.77 18.79
C VAL A 184 9.58 -17.19 18.42
N GLY A 185 9.14 -17.98 19.41
CA GLY A 185 8.64 -19.33 19.17
C GLY A 185 7.35 -19.37 18.34
N ALA A 186 6.41 -18.43 18.55
CA ALA A 186 5.19 -18.33 17.76
C ALA A 186 5.50 -17.92 16.30
N LEU A 187 6.34 -16.91 16.10
CA LEU A 187 6.77 -16.46 14.78
C LEU A 187 7.57 -17.53 14.04
N GLN A 188 8.41 -18.32 14.73
CA GLN A 188 9.09 -19.47 14.14
C GLN A 188 8.13 -20.59 13.71
N ARG A 189 7.06 -20.85 14.47
CA ARG A 189 6.01 -21.80 14.07
C ARG A 189 5.23 -21.30 12.85
N VAL A 190 4.96 -20.00 12.79
CA VAL A 190 4.33 -19.37 11.61
C VAL A 190 5.29 -19.34 10.42
N ARG A 191 6.61 -19.25 10.63
CA ARG A 191 7.63 -19.43 9.58
C ARG A 191 7.51 -20.77 8.85
N GLY A 192 7.02 -21.81 9.55
CA GLY A 192 6.72 -23.12 8.96
C GLY A 192 5.49 -23.12 8.04
N THR A 193 4.57 -22.17 8.18
CA THR A 193 3.38 -22.01 7.34
C THR A 193 3.50 -20.88 6.30
N HIS A 194 4.37 -19.89 6.53
CA HIS A 194 4.55 -18.69 5.70
C HIS A 194 5.46 -18.85 4.47
N LEU A 195 5.90 -20.06 4.15
CA LEU A 195 6.87 -20.33 3.08
C LEU A 195 6.40 -21.44 2.14
N ALA A 196 5.12 -21.44 1.75
CA ALA A 196 4.83 -22.01 0.45
C ALA A 196 5.47 -21.06 -0.58
N ARG A 197 6.70 -21.39 -1.02
CA ARG A 197 7.29 -20.80 -2.23
C ARG A 197 6.22 -20.80 -3.31
N ALA A 198 6.21 -19.76 -4.15
CA ALA A 198 5.33 -19.72 -5.30
C ALA A 198 5.33 -21.07 -6.03
N ASP A 199 4.16 -21.56 -6.41
CA ASP A 199 4.04 -22.86 -7.06
C ASP A 199 4.38 -22.74 -8.54
N HIS A 200 5.67 -22.50 -8.82
CA HIS A 200 6.20 -22.40 -10.16
C HIS A 200 5.89 -23.65 -11.00
N VAL A 201 5.82 -24.83 -10.36
CA VAL A 201 5.57 -26.11 -11.05
C VAL A 201 4.13 -26.17 -11.54
N ALA A 202 3.16 -25.96 -10.65
CA ALA A 202 1.74 -25.99 -11.01
C ALA A 202 1.40 -24.86 -11.97
N ARG A 203 1.92 -23.64 -11.73
CA ARG A 203 1.73 -22.48 -12.61
C ARG A 203 2.19 -22.79 -14.03
N ARG A 204 3.45 -23.24 -14.21
CA ARG A 204 4.01 -23.57 -15.52
C ARG A 204 3.25 -24.69 -16.20
N ALA A 205 2.86 -25.73 -15.47
CA ALA A 205 2.10 -26.85 -16.03
C ALA A 205 0.75 -26.38 -16.61
N VAL A 206 -0.02 -25.59 -15.85
CA VAL A 206 -1.32 -25.06 -16.30
C VAL A 206 -1.15 -24.10 -17.48
N LEU A 207 -0.20 -23.17 -17.41
CA LEU A 207 0.05 -22.22 -18.50
C LEU A 207 0.54 -22.90 -19.78
N GLN A 208 1.34 -23.97 -19.66
CA GLN A 208 1.78 -24.79 -20.78
C GLN A 208 0.62 -25.54 -21.44
N GLU A 209 -0.27 -26.13 -20.65
CA GLU A 209 -1.48 -26.80 -21.15
C GLU A 209 -2.38 -25.82 -21.91
N ARG A 210 -2.64 -24.66 -21.31
CA ARG A 210 -3.41 -23.57 -21.93
C ARG A 210 -2.76 -23.06 -23.21
N ARG A 211 -1.44 -22.86 -23.22
CA ARG A 211 -0.69 -22.44 -24.41
C ARG A 211 -0.76 -23.49 -25.52
N ALA A 212 -0.68 -24.78 -25.21
CA ALA A 212 -0.78 -25.85 -26.20
C ALA A 212 -2.17 -25.89 -26.85
N PHE A 213 -3.23 -25.66 -26.07
CA PHE A 213 -4.59 -25.49 -26.59
C PHE A 213 -4.70 -24.24 -27.48
N LEU A 214 -4.23 -23.10 -26.97
CA LEU A 214 -4.23 -21.81 -27.65
C LEU A 214 -3.49 -21.87 -29.00
N ALA A 215 -2.30 -22.48 -29.05
CA ALA A 215 -1.52 -22.62 -30.28
C ALA A 215 -2.27 -23.37 -31.39
N LYS A 216 -3.00 -24.44 -31.04
CA LYS A 216 -3.85 -25.18 -32.01
C LYS A 216 -4.98 -24.32 -32.56
N LYS A 217 -5.57 -23.46 -31.72
CA LYS A 217 -6.68 -22.58 -32.10
C LYS A 217 -6.22 -21.36 -32.90
N VAL A 218 -5.03 -20.81 -32.59
CA VAL A 218 -4.48 -19.61 -33.23
C VAL A 218 -3.80 -19.91 -34.57
N ALA A 219 -3.22 -21.10 -34.74
CA ALA A 219 -2.48 -21.45 -35.96
C ALA A 219 -3.24 -21.27 -37.29
N PRO A 220 -4.54 -21.59 -37.42
CA PRO A 220 -5.30 -21.33 -38.65
C PRO A 220 -5.44 -19.84 -38.96
N PHE A 221 -5.63 -19.01 -37.93
CA PHE A 221 -5.79 -17.57 -38.10
C PHE A 221 -4.49 -16.90 -38.49
N GLN A 222 -3.35 -17.33 -37.94
CA GLN A 222 -2.04 -16.77 -38.28
C GLN A 222 -1.56 -17.09 -39.70
N LYS A 223 -2.23 -18.02 -40.41
CA LYS A 223 -2.01 -18.29 -41.84
C LYS A 223 -2.81 -17.37 -42.76
N GLN A 224 -3.72 -16.56 -42.21
CA GLN A 224 -4.64 -15.70 -42.96
C GLN A 224 -4.44 -14.24 -42.51
N ASN A 225 -4.65 -13.30 -43.43
CA ASN A 225 -4.62 -11.88 -43.08
C ASN A 225 -5.98 -11.39 -42.55
N PRO A 226 -6.01 -10.41 -41.63
CA PRO A 226 -4.85 -9.83 -40.96
C PRO A 226 -4.31 -10.75 -39.85
N ARG A 227 -3.01 -11.07 -39.92
CA ARG A 227 -2.30 -11.79 -38.86
C ARG A 227 -1.87 -10.84 -37.74
N VAL A 228 -1.60 -11.36 -36.56
CA VAL A 228 -0.99 -10.58 -35.47
C VAL A 228 0.54 -10.66 -35.61
N ASP A 229 1.18 -9.51 -35.80
CA ASP A 229 2.64 -9.41 -35.97
C ASP A 229 3.38 -9.31 -34.63
N ARG A 230 2.77 -8.68 -33.62
CA ARG A 230 3.36 -8.50 -32.29
C ARG A 230 2.31 -8.32 -31.19
N ILE A 231 2.63 -8.80 -29.99
CA ILE A 231 1.87 -8.58 -28.76
C ILE A 231 2.64 -7.57 -27.91
N ARG A 232 2.02 -6.43 -27.62
CA ARG A 232 2.58 -5.31 -26.89
C ARG A 232 1.92 -5.23 -25.53
N ILE A 233 2.71 -5.31 -24.46
CA ILE A 233 2.21 -5.33 -23.09
C ILE A 233 2.61 -4.04 -22.38
N SER A 234 1.65 -3.42 -21.72
CA SER A 234 1.84 -2.27 -20.84
C SER A 234 1.37 -2.64 -19.45
N VAL A 235 2.20 -2.43 -18.43
CA VAL A 235 1.91 -2.85 -17.06
C VAL A 235 1.89 -1.64 -16.13
N PHE A 236 0.88 -1.54 -15.30
CA PHE A 236 0.77 -0.50 -14.28
C PHE A 236 0.54 -1.12 -12.91
N GLY A 237 1.18 -0.58 -11.89
CA GLY A 237 0.99 -1.05 -10.52
C GLY A 237 1.21 0.03 -9.47
N PHE A 238 0.47 -0.03 -8.37
CA PHE A 238 0.65 0.83 -7.20
C PHE A 238 0.86 -0.02 -5.95
N SER A 239 1.79 0.36 -5.05
CA SER A 239 1.98 -0.30 -3.75
C SER A 239 2.34 -1.79 -3.93
N ARG A 240 1.59 -2.71 -3.35
CA ARG A 240 1.71 -4.15 -3.64
C ARG A 240 1.27 -4.54 -5.05
N GLY A 241 0.36 -3.81 -5.67
CA GLY A 241 0.08 -3.96 -7.10
C GLY A 241 1.32 -3.65 -7.95
N ALA A 242 2.21 -2.75 -7.51
CA ALA A 242 3.51 -2.55 -8.17
C ALA A 242 4.45 -3.74 -7.95
N THR A 243 4.40 -4.39 -6.78
CA THR A 243 5.10 -5.65 -6.50
C THR A 243 4.58 -6.77 -7.42
N GLU A 244 3.26 -6.94 -7.53
CA GLU A 244 2.60 -7.88 -8.44
C GLU A 244 2.97 -7.60 -9.90
N ALA A 245 3.00 -6.33 -10.32
CA ALA A 245 3.41 -5.92 -11.66
C ALA A 245 4.87 -6.33 -11.99
N ARG A 246 5.79 -6.17 -11.03
CA ARG A 246 7.21 -6.58 -11.20
C ARG A 246 7.33 -8.10 -11.30
N VAL A 247 6.64 -8.82 -10.42
CA VAL A 247 6.61 -10.30 -10.44
C VAL A 247 5.99 -10.80 -11.73
N PHE A 248 4.89 -10.20 -12.19
CA PHE A 248 4.26 -10.48 -13.48
C PHE A 248 5.24 -10.32 -14.65
N CYS A 249 6.04 -9.25 -14.67
CA CYS A 249 7.03 -9.04 -15.72
C CYS A 249 8.07 -10.17 -15.77
N ASN A 250 8.52 -10.67 -14.61
CA ASN A 250 9.45 -11.81 -14.56
C ASN A 250 8.79 -13.14 -14.93
N TRP A 251 7.54 -13.34 -14.52
CA TRP A 251 6.82 -14.60 -14.73
C TRP A 251 6.12 -14.70 -16.09
N LEU A 252 6.08 -13.62 -16.87
CA LEU A 252 5.46 -13.59 -18.18
C LEU A 252 5.98 -14.70 -19.12
N GLY A 253 7.26 -15.06 -18.98
CA GLY A 253 7.87 -16.17 -19.71
C GLY A 253 7.17 -17.52 -19.49
N ASP A 254 6.58 -17.75 -18.32
CA ASP A 254 5.84 -19.00 -18.02
C ASP A 254 4.55 -19.11 -18.85
N ALA A 255 3.95 -17.98 -19.25
CA ALA A 255 2.77 -17.94 -20.12
C ALA A 255 3.12 -18.04 -21.62
N CYS A 256 4.39 -17.80 -21.97
CA CYS A 256 4.94 -17.72 -23.32
C CYS A 256 5.50 -19.07 -23.80
N ASP A 257 5.96 -19.11 -25.05
CA ASP A 257 6.66 -20.23 -25.67
C ASP A 257 7.99 -20.50 -24.95
N PRO A 258 8.37 -21.77 -24.74
CA PRO A 258 9.59 -22.10 -24.03
C PRO A 258 10.80 -21.95 -24.97
N GLY A 259 11.90 -21.43 -24.44
CA GLY A 259 13.18 -21.38 -25.15
C GLY A 259 13.98 -20.12 -24.83
N PRO A 260 15.27 -20.12 -25.20
CA PRO A 260 16.09 -18.92 -25.10
C PRO A 260 15.69 -17.91 -26.18
N GLY A 261 15.80 -16.62 -25.86
CA GLY A 261 15.56 -15.52 -26.78
C GLY A 261 14.32 -14.69 -26.44
N PRO A 262 13.91 -13.78 -27.34
CA PRO A 262 12.77 -12.90 -27.11
C PRO A 262 11.49 -13.68 -26.82
N LEU A 263 10.68 -13.17 -25.90
CA LEU A 263 9.40 -13.77 -25.55
C LEU A 263 8.52 -13.90 -26.79
N ARG A 264 7.86 -15.05 -26.92
CA ARG A 264 6.88 -15.33 -27.98
C ARG A 264 5.67 -16.03 -27.38
N LEU A 265 4.49 -15.82 -27.93
CA LEU A 265 3.29 -16.58 -27.57
C LEU A 265 2.68 -17.14 -28.85
N CYS A 266 2.68 -18.47 -28.99
CA CYS A 266 2.22 -19.14 -30.21
C CYS A 266 2.99 -18.66 -31.47
N GLY A 267 4.29 -18.42 -31.33
CA GLY A 267 5.19 -17.92 -32.36
C GLY A 267 5.20 -16.39 -32.51
N ILE A 268 4.26 -15.68 -31.89
CA ILE A 268 4.09 -14.23 -32.01
C ILE A 268 5.01 -13.51 -31.02
N PRO A 269 5.89 -12.59 -31.45
CA PRO A 269 6.72 -11.80 -30.56
C PRO A 269 5.90 -11.08 -29.48
N VAL A 270 6.34 -11.20 -28.22
CA VAL A 270 5.78 -10.52 -27.05
C VAL A 270 6.82 -9.51 -26.54
N GLN A 271 6.39 -8.27 -26.34
CA GLN A 271 7.25 -7.19 -25.86
C GLN A 271 6.55 -6.42 -24.75
N ILE A 272 7.22 -6.24 -23.60
CA ILE A 272 6.77 -5.30 -22.57
C ILE A 272 7.28 -3.92 -22.96
N ASP A 273 6.40 -3.05 -23.41
CA ASP A 273 6.75 -1.71 -23.89
C ASP A 273 6.93 -0.71 -22.75
N PHE A 274 6.09 -0.83 -21.73
CA PHE A 274 6.04 0.11 -20.62
C PHE A 274 5.66 -0.56 -19.30
N VAL A 275 6.36 -0.20 -18.24
CA VAL A 275 6.01 -0.55 -16.86
C VAL A 275 5.94 0.74 -16.04
N GLY A 276 4.75 1.10 -15.58
CA GLY A 276 4.48 2.27 -14.75
C GLY A 276 4.22 1.87 -13.30
N LEU A 277 5.12 2.23 -12.38
CA LEU A 277 5.03 1.85 -10.97
C LEU A 277 4.83 3.08 -10.09
N PHE A 278 3.92 3.00 -9.14
CA PHE A 278 3.76 3.95 -8.06
C PHE A 278 4.18 3.29 -6.74
N ASP A 279 5.20 3.85 -6.11
CA ASP A 279 5.67 3.59 -4.75
C ASP A 279 5.63 2.11 -4.34
N THR A 280 6.41 1.26 -5.01
CA THR A 280 6.42 -0.19 -4.76
C THR A 280 6.69 -0.55 -3.30
N VAL A 281 5.82 -1.38 -2.73
CA VAL A 281 5.94 -1.93 -1.38
C VAL A 281 5.72 -3.43 -1.47
N ALA A 282 6.76 -4.23 -1.29
CA ALA A 282 6.64 -5.69 -1.31
C ALA A 282 6.18 -6.27 0.04
N SER A 283 6.45 -5.58 1.15
CA SER A 283 6.14 -6.04 2.51
C SER A 283 5.30 -5.03 3.30
N VAL A 284 4.31 -5.53 4.03
CA VAL A 284 3.66 -4.83 5.15
C VAL A 284 3.82 -5.74 6.35
N GLY A 285 4.15 -5.17 7.50
CA GLY A 285 4.47 -5.94 8.70
C GLY A 285 5.96 -5.95 9.00
N ALA A 286 6.32 -5.12 9.97
CA ALA A 286 7.53 -5.23 10.78
C ALA A 286 8.89 -5.20 10.06
N ALA A 287 9.00 -4.48 8.94
CA ALA A 287 10.29 -4.15 8.34
C ALA A 287 11.18 -3.39 9.33
N GLN A 288 12.50 -3.63 9.26
CA GLN A 288 13.52 -3.11 10.20
C GLN A 288 13.40 -3.55 11.67
N SER A 289 12.91 -4.76 11.93
CA SER A 289 12.83 -5.34 13.27
C SER A 289 13.36 -6.78 13.31
N PHE A 290 13.40 -7.42 14.48
CA PHE A 290 13.61 -8.88 14.57
C PHE A 290 12.69 -9.67 13.62
N PHE A 291 11.49 -9.17 13.34
CA PHE A 291 10.54 -9.78 12.42
C PHE A 291 11.01 -9.77 10.97
N GLU A 292 11.87 -8.85 10.52
CA GLU A 292 12.48 -8.87 9.16
C GLU A 292 13.30 -10.15 8.95
N SER A 293 13.88 -10.71 10.02
CA SER A 293 14.61 -11.98 9.97
C SER A 293 13.72 -13.23 10.03
N VAL A 294 12.39 -13.07 10.19
CA VAL A 294 11.42 -14.15 10.35
C VAL A 294 10.32 -14.11 9.28
N PHE A 295 9.89 -12.92 8.90
CA PHE A 295 8.98 -12.58 7.81
C PHE A 295 9.75 -11.63 6.89
N ASP A 296 10.13 -12.10 5.70
CA ASP A 296 10.58 -11.17 4.66
C ASP A 296 9.42 -10.24 4.24
N GLY A 297 8.17 -10.60 4.54
CA GLY A 297 6.98 -9.82 4.21
C GLY A 297 6.63 -9.88 2.72
N HIS A 298 7.43 -10.57 1.92
CA HIS A 298 7.30 -10.63 0.45
C HIS A 298 6.29 -11.71 0.00
N GLY A 299 5.76 -12.51 0.93
CA GLY A 299 5.10 -13.77 0.57
C GLY A 299 6.09 -14.70 -0.15
N GLY A 300 5.77 -15.97 -0.35
CA GLY A 300 6.65 -16.88 -1.09
C GLY A 300 6.85 -16.52 -2.58
N TRP A 301 6.23 -15.44 -3.07
CA TRP A 301 6.07 -15.11 -4.49
C TRP A 301 6.74 -13.80 -4.95
N ALA A 302 7.13 -12.89 -4.05
CA ALA A 302 7.86 -11.68 -4.42
C ALA A 302 9.33 -11.77 -4.00
N SER A 303 10.08 -12.78 -4.46
CA SER A 303 11.51 -12.85 -4.13
C SER A 303 12.27 -11.61 -4.65
N ALA A 304 13.43 -11.30 -4.06
CA ALA A 304 14.27 -10.20 -4.54
C ALA A 304 14.70 -10.37 -6.02
N GLU A 305 14.66 -11.58 -6.56
CA GLU A 305 14.89 -11.85 -7.98
C GLU A 305 13.64 -11.49 -8.81
N ASP A 306 12.45 -11.90 -8.35
CA ASP A 306 11.17 -11.62 -9.02
C ASP A 306 10.76 -10.14 -8.95
N LEU A 307 11.38 -9.36 -8.08
CA LEU A 307 11.20 -7.90 -8.03
C LEU A 307 12.10 -7.15 -9.00
N ARG A 308 13.03 -7.78 -9.72
CA ARG A 308 13.85 -7.06 -10.70
C ARG A 308 13.02 -6.67 -11.90
N ILE A 309 13.36 -5.57 -12.56
CA ILE A 309 12.78 -5.27 -13.87
C ILE A 309 13.58 -6.07 -14.91
N PRO A 310 12.95 -6.95 -15.71
CA PRO A 310 13.67 -7.67 -16.76
C PRO A 310 14.34 -6.71 -17.74
N SER A 311 15.51 -7.08 -18.27
CA SER A 311 16.22 -6.28 -19.30
C SER A 311 15.39 -6.06 -20.55
N ASP A 312 14.49 -7.00 -20.82
CA ASP A 312 13.64 -7.02 -22.01
C ASP A 312 12.47 -6.05 -21.90
N VAL A 313 12.22 -5.43 -20.73
CA VAL A 313 11.29 -4.31 -20.60
C VAL A 313 11.88 -3.09 -21.29
N ARG A 314 11.16 -2.50 -22.25
CA ARG A 314 11.66 -1.36 -23.03
C ARG A 314 11.81 -0.08 -22.19
N ARG A 315 10.85 0.20 -21.29
CA ARG A 315 10.91 1.33 -20.35
C ARG A 315 10.15 1.03 -19.07
N CYS A 316 10.78 1.28 -17.93
CA CYS A 316 10.15 1.28 -16.62
C CYS A 316 10.26 2.67 -15.99
N VAL A 317 9.14 3.22 -15.51
CA VAL A 317 9.09 4.46 -14.73
C VAL A 317 8.53 4.13 -13.36
N HIS A 318 9.29 4.42 -12.30
CA HIS A 318 8.88 4.21 -10.92
C HIS A 318 8.84 5.54 -10.17
N MET A 319 7.64 5.97 -9.82
CA MET A 319 7.39 7.18 -9.03
C MET A 319 7.37 6.84 -7.55
N VAL A 320 8.18 7.52 -6.74
CA VAL A 320 8.42 7.17 -5.32
C VAL A 320 8.06 8.34 -4.40
N ALA A 321 7.40 8.03 -3.29
CA ALA A 321 6.98 9.00 -2.29
C ALA A 321 8.14 9.45 -1.38
N ALA A 322 8.36 10.75 -1.32
CA ALA A 322 9.48 11.35 -0.58
C ALA A 322 9.25 11.47 0.92
N HIS A 323 7.98 11.56 1.38
CA HIS A 323 7.64 11.83 2.78
C HIS A 323 7.09 10.61 3.54
N GLU A 324 6.93 9.46 2.89
CA GLU A 324 6.47 8.24 3.55
C GLU A 324 7.51 7.72 4.55
N VAL A 325 7.09 7.34 5.76
CA VAL A 325 8.00 6.92 6.84
C VAL A 325 7.51 5.70 7.63
N ARG A 326 6.27 5.24 7.39
CA ARG A 326 5.68 4.12 8.12
C ARG A 326 6.57 2.88 8.01
N GLY A 327 6.66 2.16 9.13
CA GLY A 327 7.43 0.91 9.22
C GLY A 327 6.92 -0.15 8.25
N SER A 328 5.61 -0.15 8.02
CA SER A 328 4.89 -1.05 7.12
C SER A 328 5.00 -0.71 5.63
N PHE A 329 5.63 0.42 5.26
CA PHE A 329 5.73 0.86 3.86
C PHE A 329 7.19 1.08 3.43
N PRO A 330 8.08 0.08 3.58
CA PRO A 330 9.40 0.15 2.98
C PRO A 330 9.26 0.25 1.45
N VAL A 331 10.12 1.03 0.81
CA VAL A 331 10.11 1.13 -0.66
C VAL A 331 11.10 0.14 -1.27
N ASP A 332 10.64 -0.61 -2.25
CA ASP A 332 11.48 -1.43 -3.12
C ASP A 332 11.87 -0.63 -4.35
N LEU A 333 13.10 -0.11 -4.37
CA LEU A 333 13.61 0.69 -5.48
C LEU A 333 13.88 -0.17 -6.71
N VAL A 334 13.75 0.42 -7.90
CA VAL A 334 14.13 -0.22 -9.17
C VAL A 334 15.54 0.21 -9.58
N ASP A 335 16.26 -0.69 -10.24
CA ASP A 335 17.54 -0.38 -10.87
C ASP A 335 17.59 -1.01 -12.27
N GLY A 336 18.36 -0.42 -13.18
CA GLY A 336 18.46 -0.84 -14.57
C GLY A 336 18.61 0.31 -15.56
N ALA A 337 19.23 0.02 -16.71
CA ALA A 337 19.39 0.99 -17.80
C ALA A 337 18.05 1.45 -18.39
N ASN A 338 17.08 0.54 -18.44
CA ASN A 338 15.70 0.75 -18.88
C ASN A 338 14.79 1.37 -17.80
N CYS A 339 15.30 1.62 -16.59
CA CYS A 339 14.54 2.12 -15.46
C CYS A 339 14.79 3.62 -15.20
N GLU A 340 13.72 4.35 -14.92
CA GLU A 340 13.71 5.75 -14.48
C GLU A 340 12.98 5.85 -13.15
N GLN A 341 13.62 6.46 -12.15
CA GLN A 341 13.03 6.70 -10.84
C GLN A 341 12.79 8.18 -10.66
N ILE A 342 11.56 8.56 -10.28
CA ILE A 342 11.14 9.94 -10.11
C ILE A 342 10.63 10.12 -8.68
N ILE A 343 11.16 11.11 -7.97
CA ILE A 343 10.79 11.40 -6.60
C ILE A 343 9.72 12.46 -6.57
N TYR A 344 8.59 12.13 -5.96
CA TYR A 344 7.45 13.03 -5.80
C TYR A 344 7.31 13.43 -4.32
N PRO A 345 7.07 14.72 -4.02
CA PRO A 345 6.69 15.10 -2.68
C PRO A 345 5.32 14.49 -2.36
N GLY A 346 5.16 14.07 -1.10
CA GLY A 346 3.96 13.41 -0.60
C GLY A 346 4.28 12.09 0.09
N VAL A 347 3.28 11.52 0.75
CA VAL A 347 3.32 10.15 1.30
C VAL A 347 2.79 9.13 0.26
N HIS A 348 2.68 7.86 0.62
CA HIS A 348 2.38 6.75 -0.30
C HIS A 348 1.22 7.01 -1.27
N SER A 349 0.03 7.36 -0.74
CA SER A 349 -1.18 7.61 -1.54
C SER A 349 -1.25 9.04 -2.12
N ASP A 350 -0.36 9.96 -1.71
CA ASP A 350 -0.15 11.22 -2.45
C ASP A 350 0.53 10.97 -3.80
N VAL A 351 1.20 9.83 -3.97
CA VAL A 351 1.83 9.41 -5.23
C VAL A 351 0.95 8.44 -6.01
N GLY A 352 0.40 7.43 -5.35
CA GLY A 352 -0.41 6.40 -6.00
C GLY A 352 -1.90 6.70 -6.13
N GLY A 353 -2.40 7.75 -5.49
CA GLY A 353 -3.84 8.01 -5.34
C GLY A 353 -4.48 7.15 -4.26
N GLY A 354 -5.73 7.47 -3.91
CA GLY A 354 -6.48 6.76 -2.86
C GLY A 354 -7.12 7.67 -1.82
N TYR A 355 -6.58 8.88 -1.62
CA TYR A 355 -7.17 9.87 -0.73
C TYR A 355 -8.41 10.53 -1.33
N THR A 356 -9.39 10.80 -0.46
CA THR A 356 -10.59 11.57 -0.79
C THR A 356 -10.29 13.08 -0.76
N PRO A 357 -11.03 13.92 -1.52
CA PRO A 357 -10.88 15.36 -1.39
C PRO A 357 -11.23 15.86 0.02
N GLY A 358 -10.37 16.68 0.61
CA GLY A 358 -10.56 17.21 1.96
C GLY A 358 -10.10 16.29 3.08
N GLU A 359 -9.60 15.09 2.78
CA GLU A 359 -9.08 14.16 3.79
C GLU A 359 -7.93 14.81 4.57
N GLN A 360 -7.95 14.69 5.90
CA GLN A 360 -7.02 15.41 6.78
C GLN A 360 -6.97 16.94 6.55
N GLY A 361 -8.04 17.53 6.01
CA GLY A 361 -8.11 18.95 5.67
C GLY A 361 -7.19 19.36 4.52
N ARG A 362 -6.70 18.40 3.72
CA ARG A 362 -5.85 18.64 2.54
C ARG A 362 -6.69 18.60 1.27
N SER A 363 -6.28 19.34 0.25
CA SER A 363 -6.79 19.17 -1.13
C SER A 363 -8.33 19.07 -1.25
N PRO A 364 -9.09 20.14 -1.03
CA PRO A 364 -10.56 20.09 -0.85
C PRO A 364 -11.37 19.65 -2.08
N ARG A 365 -10.75 19.58 -3.26
CA ARG A 365 -11.36 19.11 -4.51
C ARG A 365 -10.46 18.08 -5.16
N ASP A 366 -11.02 17.25 -6.02
CA ASP A 366 -10.26 16.20 -6.72
C ASP A 366 -9.06 16.74 -7.50
N ALA A 367 -9.26 17.86 -8.21
CA ALA A 367 -8.20 18.54 -8.96
C ALA A 367 -7.12 19.19 -8.08
N ASP A 368 -7.37 19.35 -6.77
CA ASP A 368 -6.40 19.87 -5.80
C ASP A 368 -5.55 18.76 -5.18
N LYS A 369 -5.88 17.47 -5.39
CA LYS A 369 -5.14 16.35 -4.80
C LYS A 369 -3.73 16.26 -5.37
N LEU A 370 -2.77 16.04 -4.48
CA LEU A 370 -1.36 15.93 -4.86
C LEU A 370 -1.11 14.78 -5.86
N SER A 371 -1.86 13.68 -5.75
CA SER A 371 -1.78 12.51 -6.63
C SER A 371 -2.12 12.79 -8.09
N GLN A 372 -2.76 13.92 -8.41
CA GLN A 372 -3.05 14.32 -9.78
C GLN A 372 -1.80 14.63 -10.59
N ILE A 373 -0.73 15.09 -9.94
CA ILE A 373 0.55 15.41 -10.60
C ILE A 373 1.22 14.12 -11.10
N PRO A 374 1.55 13.12 -10.25
CA PRO A 374 2.14 11.86 -10.71
C PRO A 374 1.19 11.08 -11.63
N LEU A 375 -0.13 11.20 -11.48
CA LEU A 375 -1.10 10.63 -12.43
C LEU A 375 -0.88 11.17 -13.85
N CYS A 376 -0.92 12.50 -13.99
CA CYS A 376 -0.76 13.14 -15.29
C CYS A 376 0.62 12.95 -15.89
N ASP A 377 1.66 12.89 -15.05
CA ASP A 377 3.01 12.61 -15.51
C ASP A 377 3.16 11.16 -15.99
N MET A 378 2.63 10.17 -15.25
CA MET A 378 2.64 8.77 -15.66
C MET A 378 1.86 8.57 -16.96
N TYR A 379 0.71 9.24 -17.11
CA TYR A 379 -0.05 9.27 -18.36
C TYR A 379 0.79 9.74 -19.55
N ARG A 380 1.57 10.82 -19.39
CA ARG A 380 2.47 11.33 -20.45
C ARG A 380 3.61 10.35 -20.75
N HIS A 381 4.22 9.77 -19.72
CA HIS A 381 5.27 8.76 -19.88
C HIS A 381 4.75 7.52 -20.63
N ALA A 382 3.54 7.05 -20.30
CA ALA A 382 2.88 5.93 -20.95
C ALA A 382 2.53 6.25 -22.42
N LEU A 383 1.92 7.41 -22.69
CA LEU A 383 1.66 7.86 -24.06
C LEU A 383 2.93 7.92 -24.90
N ALA A 384 4.01 8.51 -24.36
CA ALA A 384 5.29 8.59 -25.05
C ALA A 384 5.93 7.21 -25.31
N ALA A 385 5.60 6.20 -24.50
CA ALA A 385 6.01 4.81 -24.72
C ALA A 385 5.12 4.06 -25.72
N GLY A 386 4.03 4.68 -26.19
CA GLY A 386 3.09 4.10 -27.15
C GLY A 386 1.99 3.24 -26.52
N VAL A 387 1.70 3.43 -25.23
CA VAL A 387 0.54 2.81 -24.56
C VAL A 387 -0.74 3.43 -25.16
N PRO A 388 -1.75 2.64 -25.54
CA PRO A 388 -2.97 3.15 -26.15
C PRO A 388 -3.91 3.77 -25.10
N LEU A 389 -3.56 4.96 -24.62
CA LEU A 389 -4.42 5.77 -23.75
C LEU A 389 -5.15 6.82 -24.59
N LEU A 390 -6.41 7.08 -24.24
CA LEU A 390 -7.23 8.11 -24.86
C LEU A 390 -6.62 9.50 -24.61
N PRO A 391 -6.43 10.31 -25.66
CA PRO A 391 -6.25 11.75 -25.52
C PRO A 391 -7.38 12.38 -24.68
N MET A 392 -7.05 13.35 -23.83
CA MET A 392 -8.00 13.95 -22.89
C MET A 392 -9.14 14.73 -23.56
N ASP A 393 -8.93 15.20 -24.79
CA ASP A 393 -9.93 15.83 -25.65
C ASP A 393 -10.91 14.82 -26.27
N GLU A 394 -10.53 13.55 -26.31
CA GLU A 394 -11.36 12.45 -26.80
C GLU A 394 -12.03 11.63 -25.67
N ALA A 395 -11.56 11.78 -24.43
CA ALA A 395 -12.17 11.21 -23.24
C ALA A 395 -13.52 11.89 -22.93
N ASP A 396 -14.45 11.16 -22.31
CA ASP A 396 -15.68 11.76 -21.80
C ASP A 396 -15.37 12.78 -20.68
N LYS A 397 -16.33 13.66 -20.40
CA LYS A 397 -16.14 14.77 -19.45
C LYS A 397 -15.77 14.31 -18.04
N GLU A 398 -16.32 13.19 -17.59
CA GLU A 398 -16.06 12.68 -16.24
C GLU A 398 -14.64 12.13 -16.16
N THR A 399 -14.24 11.32 -17.14
CA THR A 399 -12.88 10.79 -17.25
C THR A 399 -11.84 11.91 -17.41
N ALA A 400 -12.09 12.91 -18.26
CA ALA A 400 -11.18 14.04 -18.44
C ALA A 400 -11.04 14.88 -17.15
N ALA A 401 -12.11 15.05 -16.38
CA ALA A 401 -12.07 15.77 -15.11
C ALA A 401 -11.17 15.09 -14.06
N GLN A 402 -11.07 13.75 -14.07
CA GLN A 402 -10.19 13.00 -13.18
C GLN A 402 -8.69 13.30 -13.40
N PHE A 403 -8.31 13.93 -14.52
CA PHE A 403 -6.93 14.33 -14.83
C PHE A 403 -6.71 15.84 -14.68
N GLU A 404 -7.70 16.58 -14.15
CA GLU A 404 -7.53 18.00 -13.90
C GLU A 404 -6.54 18.22 -12.73
N ILE A 405 -5.63 19.17 -12.93
CA ILE A 405 -4.75 19.69 -11.88
C ILE A 405 -5.08 21.17 -11.74
N SER A 406 -5.50 21.58 -10.55
CA SER A 406 -5.90 22.96 -10.32
C SER A 406 -4.74 23.95 -10.52
N PRO A 407 -5.00 25.19 -10.98
CA PRO A 407 -3.96 26.21 -11.12
C PRO A 407 -3.22 26.48 -9.81
N LYS A 408 -3.92 26.44 -8.68
CA LYS A 408 -3.36 26.65 -7.34
C LYS A 408 -2.38 25.54 -6.96
N LEU A 409 -2.75 24.27 -7.18
CA LEU A 409 -1.85 23.14 -6.96
C LEU A 409 -0.60 23.26 -7.83
N ARG A 410 -0.74 23.57 -9.14
CA ARG A 410 0.41 23.76 -10.04
C ARG A 410 1.35 24.86 -9.54
N GLN A 411 0.80 26.00 -9.13
CA GLN A 411 1.57 27.12 -8.62
C GLN A 411 2.34 26.74 -7.35
N HIS A 412 1.67 26.15 -6.37
CA HIS A 412 2.28 25.75 -5.11
C HIS A 412 3.32 24.63 -5.29
N TYR A 413 3.06 23.67 -6.18
CA TYR A 413 4.01 22.61 -6.51
C TYR A 413 5.28 23.17 -7.18
N ASN A 414 5.15 24.09 -8.13
CA ASN A 414 6.31 24.72 -8.77
C ASN A 414 7.11 25.57 -7.77
N ALA A 415 6.44 26.31 -6.89
CA ALA A 415 7.10 27.08 -5.83
C ALA A 415 7.83 26.15 -4.84
N TYR A 416 7.23 25.00 -4.51
CA TYR A 416 7.88 23.97 -3.71
C TYR A 416 9.16 23.46 -4.37
N LEU A 417 9.12 23.09 -5.65
CA LEU A 417 10.29 22.60 -6.38
C LEU A 417 11.41 23.65 -6.46
N GLN A 418 11.06 24.92 -6.72
CA GLN A 418 12.02 26.02 -6.73
C GLN A 418 12.68 26.21 -5.36
N ALA A 419 11.89 26.14 -4.28
CA ALA A 419 12.40 26.25 -2.92
C ALA A 419 13.23 25.04 -2.49
N MET A 420 12.97 23.86 -3.05
CA MET A 420 13.73 22.64 -2.80
C MET A 420 15.07 22.61 -3.54
N ALA A 421 15.20 23.27 -4.69
CA ALA A 421 16.35 23.19 -5.57
C ALA A 421 17.74 23.34 -4.88
N PRO A 422 17.95 24.27 -3.92
CA PRO A 422 19.23 24.41 -3.22
C PRO A 422 19.60 23.22 -2.31
N PHE A 423 18.63 22.39 -1.94
CA PHE A 423 18.83 21.24 -1.04
C PHE A 423 18.99 19.92 -1.79
N LEU A 424 18.74 19.90 -3.09
CA LEU A 424 18.85 18.70 -3.91
C LEU A 424 20.28 18.55 -4.43
N PRO A 425 20.85 17.32 -4.43
CA PRO A 425 22.19 17.09 -4.95
C PRO A 425 22.28 17.48 -6.43
N ALA A 426 23.40 18.09 -6.82
CA ALA A 426 23.69 18.39 -8.21
C ALA A 426 23.63 17.11 -9.08
N SER A 427 23.16 17.24 -10.31
CA SER A 427 22.99 16.12 -11.24
C SER A 427 24.33 15.47 -11.64
N THR A 428 24.82 14.51 -10.86
CA THR A 428 25.96 13.66 -11.25
C THR A 428 25.53 12.22 -11.60
N PRO A 429 26.19 11.53 -12.55
CA PRO A 429 25.70 10.26 -13.11
C PRO A 429 25.90 8.99 -12.25
N ALA A 430 26.46 9.07 -11.04
CA ALA A 430 26.81 7.90 -10.24
C ALA A 430 25.58 7.31 -9.52
N SER A 431 25.13 6.12 -9.94
CA SER A 431 24.08 5.27 -9.33
C SER A 431 22.72 5.96 -9.12
N LYS A 432 21.75 5.68 -10.02
CA LYS A 432 20.36 6.19 -9.95
C LYS A 432 19.70 5.87 -8.60
N ALA A 433 19.98 4.69 -8.03
CA ALA A 433 19.28 4.21 -6.85
C ALA A 433 19.81 4.82 -5.53
N ASN A 434 21.13 5.10 -5.43
CA ASN A 434 21.66 5.91 -4.33
C ASN A 434 21.20 7.37 -4.42
N ARG A 435 21.04 7.90 -5.65
CA ARG A 435 20.49 9.25 -5.86
C ARG A 435 19.04 9.38 -5.38
N THR A 436 18.20 8.38 -5.63
CA THR A 436 16.81 8.32 -5.14
C THR A 436 16.75 8.50 -3.62
N ALA A 437 17.52 7.72 -2.86
CA ALA A 437 17.52 7.81 -1.40
C ALA A 437 17.96 9.19 -0.92
N VAL A 438 18.99 9.79 -1.53
CA VAL A 438 19.46 11.15 -1.17
C VAL A 438 18.40 12.21 -1.44
N LEU A 439 17.68 12.14 -2.57
CA LEU A 439 16.58 13.04 -2.86
C LEU A 439 15.46 12.91 -1.81
N MET A 440 15.07 11.68 -1.47
CA MET A 440 14.07 11.44 -0.43
C MET A 440 14.50 12.04 0.91
N TYR A 441 15.77 11.88 1.30
CA TYR A 441 16.29 12.45 2.55
C TYR A 441 16.27 13.98 2.53
N ALA A 442 16.55 14.62 1.39
CA ALA A 442 16.48 16.08 1.27
C ALA A 442 15.04 16.60 1.47
N HIS A 443 14.05 15.96 0.88
CA HIS A 443 12.63 16.28 1.08
C HIS A 443 12.19 16.02 2.53
N TYR A 444 12.50 14.83 3.05
CA TYR A 444 12.10 14.45 4.41
C TYR A 444 12.77 15.29 5.50
N ARG A 445 14.00 15.76 5.27
CA ARG A 445 14.65 16.75 6.15
C ARG A 445 13.79 17.99 6.33
N GLN A 446 13.25 18.56 5.24
CA GLN A 446 12.41 19.76 5.33
C GLN A 446 11.09 19.47 6.03
N TYR A 447 10.53 18.27 5.84
CA TYR A 447 9.36 17.81 6.59
C TYR A 447 9.63 17.73 8.09
N LEU A 448 10.78 17.20 8.52
CA LEU A 448 11.14 17.17 9.94
C LEU A 448 11.33 18.57 10.54
N LEU A 449 11.93 19.51 9.81
CA LEU A 449 12.03 20.91 10.25
C LEU A 449 10.65 21.55 10.39
N TRP A 450 9.74 21.30 9.43
CA TRP A 450 8.36 21.76 9.50
C TRP A 450 7.62 21.18 10.72
N ARG A 451 7.72 19.86 10.95
CA ARG A 451 7.14 19.20 12.14
C ARG A 451 7.71 19.74 13.44
N ARG A 452 9.02 20.03 13.47
CA ARG A 452 9.67 20.60 14.65
C ARG A 452 9.21 22.02 14.93
N GLN A 453 9.04 22.83 13.89
CA GLN A 453 8.53 24.20 13.97
C GLN A 453 7.10 24.22 14.51
N HIS A 454 6.26 23.31 14.04
CA HIS A 454 4.84 23.26 14.39
C HIS A 454 4.49 22.27 15.52
N LEU A 455 5.48 21.86 16.32
CA LEU A 455 5.25 20.85 17.35
C LEU A 455 4.22 21.30 18.40
N ASP A 456 4.26 22.59 18.75
CA ASP A 456 3.46 23.18 19.84
C ASP A 456 2.16 23.85 19.35
N ASP A 457 2.06 24.20 18.07
CA ASP A 457 0.91 24.88 17.45
C ASP A 457 0.26 24.09 16.31
N PHE A 458 0.51 22.77 16.25
CA PHE A 458 0.01 21.88 15.21
C PHE A 458 -1.51 21.93 15.04
N ASP A 459 -2.23 22.13 16.15
CA ASP A 459 -3.70 22.23 16.22
C ASP A 459 -4.26 23.53 15.63
N ARG A 460 -3.39 24.52 15.35
CA ARG A 460 -3.73 25.80 14.73
C ARG A 460 -3.48 25.82 13.22
N LEU A 461 -2.86 24.77 12.70
CA LEU A 461 -2.57 24.67 11.27
C LEU A 461 -3.88 24.60 10.46
N PRO A 462 -3.97 25.30 9.32
CA PRO A 462 -5.15 25.27 8.46
C PRO A 462 -5.67 23.86 8.18
N GLY A 463 -4.83 22.93 7.75
CA GLY A 463 -5.36 21.59 7.45
C GLY A 463 -5.75 20.80 8.70
N TYR A 464 -5.21 21.09 9.89
CA TYR A 464 -5.77 20.54 11.12
C TYR A 464 -7.18 21.09 11.38
N LEU A 465 -7.38 22.39 11.20
CA LEU A 465 -8.68 23.05 11.45
C LEU A 465 -9.78 22.62 10.47
N TYR A 466 -9.41 22.35 9.21
CA TYR A 466 -10.35 21.88 8.18
C TYR A 466 -10.54 20.37 8.15
N ALA A 467 -9.78 19.61 8.94
CA ALA A 467 -9.89 18.16 9.00
C ALA A 467 -11.17 17.70 9.73
N SER A 468 -11.63 16.49 9.38
CA SER A 468 -12.75 15.83 10.07
C SER A 468 -12.43 15.60 11.56
N ALA A 469 -13.44 15.28 12.38
CA ALA A 469 -13.22 14.98 13.80
C ALA A 469 -12.24 13.80 14.00
N GLN A 470 -12.41 12.73 13.23
CA GLN A 470 -11.52 11.58 13.24
C GLN A 470 -10.10 11.94 12.80
N ASP A 471 -9.95 12.70 11.70
CA ASP A 471 -8.63 13.12 11.23
C ASP A 471 -7.93 14.03 12.24
N ARG A 472 -8.64 14.96 12.89
CA ARG A 472 -8.07 15.82 13.94
C ARG A 472 -7.57 15.01 15.14
N ALA A 473 -8.33 13.99 15.55
CA ALA A 473 -7.88 13.08 16.59
C ALA A 473 -6.64 12.29 16.19
N ASP A 474 -6.55 11.86 14.94
CA ASP A 474 -5.41 11.13 14.42
C ASP A 474 -4.16 11.98 14.29
N LEU A 475 -4.30 13.16 13.68
CA LEU A 475 -3.26 14.17 13.55
C LEU A 475 -2.75 14.62 14.93
N GLY A 476 -3.66 14.89 15.87
CA GLY A 476 -3.31 15.28 17.24
C GLY A 476 -2.61 14.16 18.00
N GLY A 477 -3.12 12.93 17.92
CA GLY A 477 -2.51 11.74 18.52
C GLY A 477 -1.12 11.46 17.94
N GLY A 478 -0.97 11.56 16.62
CA GLY A 478 0.32 11.46 15.94
C GLY A 478 1.31 12.53 16.38
N ASN A 479 0.87 13.77 16.58
CA ASN A 479 1.73 14.84 17.10
C ASN A 479 2.15 14.61 18.55
N ALA A 480 1.24 14.16 19.41
CA ALA A 480 1.56 13.79 20.79
C ALA A 480 2.58 12.64 20.86
N GLU A 481 2.44 11.64 20.00
CA GLU A 481 3.40 10.54 19.86
C GLU A 481 4.79 11.02 19.40
N LEU A 482 4.87 12.02 18.51
CA LEU A 482 6.14 12.63 18.09
C LEU A 482 6.85 13.34 19.26
N VAL A 483 6.10 14.03 20.13
CA VAL A 483 6.66 14.63 21.36
C VAL A 483 7.24 13.57 22.27
N GLN A 484 6.51 12.46 22.49
CA GLN A 484 6.98 11.34 23.30
C GLN A 484 8.21 10.68 22.68
N GLU A 485 8.20 10.50 21.36
CA GLU A 485 9.30 9.93 20.59
C GLU A 485 10.57 10.77 20.73
N ALA A 486 10.49 12.09 20.52
CA ALA A 486 11.63 12.99 20.65
C ALA A 486 12.25 12.95 22.07
N ARG A 487 11.40 12.89 23.10
CA ARG A 487 11.85 12.74 24.50
C ARG A 487 12.54 11.39 24.71
N ALA A 488 11.97 10.31 24.21
CA ALA A 488 12.53 8.97 24.34
C ALA A 488 13.89 8.85 23.63
N MET A 489 14.04 9.43 22.44
CA MET A 489 15.31 9.39 21.68
C MET A 489 16.45 10.12 22.39
N ARG A 490 16.13 11.17 23.17
CA ARG A 490 17.11 11.93 23.97
C ARG A 490 17.49 11.26 25.29
N TYR A 491 16.50 10.74 26.03
CA TYR A 491 16.71 10.32 27.43
C TYR A 491 16.61 8.80 27.65
N ASN A 492 16.03 8.06 26.70
CA ASN A 492 15.82 6.61 26.82
C ASN A 492 16.26 5.87 25.55
N ASN A 493 17.54 5.98 25.20
CA ASN A 493 18.15 5.33 24.06
C ASN A 493 18.93 4.07 24.50
N ALA A 494 18.39 2.89 24.21
CA ALA A 494 18.99 1.62 24.63
C ALA A 494 20.30 1.34 23.88
N THR A 495 20.35 1.65 22.59
CA THR A 495 21.54 1.49 21.75
C THR A 495 22.71 2.35 22.25
N ALA A 496 22.45 3.55 22.74
CA ALA A 496 23.47 4.41 23.35
C ALA A 496 24.06 3.76 24.61
N ARG A 497 23.20 3.24 25.50
CA ARG A 497 23.63 2.56 26.73
C ARG A 497 24.49 1.33 26.45
N LEU A 498 24.13 0.54 25.42
CA LEU A 498 24.94 -0.60 24.98
C LEU A 498 26.27 -0.20 24.33
N ARG A 499 26.36 0.98 23.69
CA ARG A 499 27.61 1.50 23.10
C ARG A 499 28.58 2.05 24.14
N THR A 500 28.10 2.50 25.30
CA THR A 500 28.92 3.09 26.36
C THR A 500 29.61 2.08 27.29
N GLU A 501 29.35 0.78 27.15
CA GLU A 501 30.14 -0.28 27.78
C GLU A 501 31.29 -0.70 26.83
N GLU A 502 32.54 -0.47 27.25
CA GLU A 502 33.78 -0.69 26.47
C GLU A 502 33.85 -2.03 25.69
N PRO A 503 34.38 -2.04 24.46
CA PRO A 503 34.72 -3.28 23.75
C PRO A 503 35.99 -3.90 24.35
N PHE A 504 35.86 -5.01 25.07
CA PHE A 504 37.02 -5.79 25.52
C PHE A 504 37.90 -6.21 24.32
N ALA A 505 39.20 -5.97 24.43
CA ALA A 505 40.20 -6.26 23.42
C ALA A 505 40.13 -7.71 22.91
N ALA A 506 40.08 -7.88 21.59
CA ALA A 506 40.24 -9.17 20.95
C ALA A 506 41.65 -9.71 21.21
N HIS A 507 41.76 -10.82 21.93
CA HIS A 507 42.97 -11.64 21.96
C HIS A 507 42.71 -12.98 21.27
N HIS A 508 43.45 -13.20 20.17
CA HIS A 508 43.83 -14.50 19.64
C HIS A 508 42.70 -15.35 19.02
N GLY A 509 42.00 -14.80 18.02
CA GLY A 509 41.52 -15.59 16.87
C GLY A 509 40.50 -16.71 17.12
N MET A 510 39.95 -16.84 18.33
CA MET A 510 38.83 -17.75 18.61
C MET A 510 37.63 -16.94 19.11
N ALA A 511 36.49 -17.08 18.42
CA ALA A 511 35.23 -16.46 18.79
C ALA A 511 34.63 -17.19 20.01
N THR A 512 34.89 -16.69 21.21
CA THR A 512 34.11 -17.03 22.40
C THR A 512 32.82 -16.21 22.41
N PRO A 513 31.64 -16.83 22.67
CA PRO A 513 30.40 -16.08 22.83
C PRO A 513 30.53 -15.16 24.07
N PRO A 514 29.98 -13.93 24.02
CA PRO A 514 30.13 -12.98 25.11
C PRO A 514 29.54 -13.55 26.41
N ARG A 515 30.26 -13.39 27.53
CA ARG A 515 29.71 -13.62 28.86
C ARG A 515 28.70 -12.51 29.16
N PHE A 516 27.42 -12.84 29.10
CA PHE A 516 26.27 -11.97 29.41
C PHE A 516 26.20 -11.61 30.93
N GLN A 517 27.18 -10.92 31.47
CA GLN A 517 27.15 -10.40 32.84
C GLN A 517 27.30 -8.89 32.83
N GLY A 518 26.17 -8.16 32.88
CA GLY A 518 26.15 -6.70 33.05
C GLY A 518 25.00 -5.99 32.34
N ILE A 519 24.68 -6.41 31.11
CA ILE A 519 23.67 -5.73 30.28
C ILE A 519 22.25 -6.10 30.74
N PRO A 520 21.37 -5.12 31.08
CA PRO A 520 19.97 -5.40 31.34
C PRO A 520 19.32 -6.05 30.11
N VAL A 521 18.71 -7.22 30.29
CA VAL A 521 17.99 -7.96 29.21
C VAL A 521 17.01 -7.05 28.45
N GLN A 522 16.42 -6.07 29.16
CA GLN A 522 15.52 -5.07 28.58
C GLN A 522 16.21 -4.20 27.53
N ASP A 523 17.42 -3.71 27.78
CA ASP A 523 18.17 -2.87 26.83
C ASP A 523 18.61 -3.67 25.60
N PHE A 524 18.98 -4.94 25.79
CA PHE A 524 19.28 -5.84 24.69
C PHE A 524 18.06 -6.08 23.77
N VAL A 525 16.90 -6.38 24.35
CA VAL A 525 15.65 -6.57 23.60
C VAL A 525 15.24 -5.27 22.89
N GLN A 526 15.31 -4.13 23.59
CA GLN A 526 14.98 -2.83 23.01
C GLN A 526 15.91 -2.46 21.85
N ALA A 527 17.23 -2.64 21.99
CA ALA A 527 18.17 -2.39 20.90
C ALA A 527 17.90 -3.32 19.70
N ARG A 528 17.43 -4.54 19.91
CA ARG A 528 17.05 -5.44 18.81
C ARG A 528 15.75 -5.02 18.09
N LEU A 529 14.84 -4.33 18.79
CA LEU A 529 13.57 -3.86 18.21
C LEU A 529 13.67 -2.47 17.56
N ARG A 530 14.37 -1.53 18.19
CA ARG A 530 14.47 -0.11 17.76
C ARG A 530 15.90 0.35 17.42
N GLY A 531 16.89 -0.53 17.45
CA GLY A 531 18.31 -0.14 17.33
C GLY A 531 18.69 0.54 16.02
N LYS A 532 18.13 0.13 14.88
CA LYS A 532 18.36 0.83 13.60
C LYS A 532 17.93 2.30 13.66
N LYS A 533 16.76 2.58 14.27
CA LYS A 533 16.24 3.94 14.45
C LYS A 533 17.07 4.73 15.45
N GLU A 534 17.37 4.14 16.61
CA GLU A 534 18.23 4.77 17.62
C GLU A 534 19.62 5.07 17.08
N GLN A 535 20.16 4.20 16.22
CA GLN A 535 21.40 4.42 15.51
C GLN A 535 21.30 5.60 14.53
N GLN A 536 20.25 5.71 13.70
CA GLN A 536 20.05 6.86 12.80
C GLN A 536 20.03 8.20 13.55
N TRP A 537 19.53 8.20 14.79
CA TRP A 537 19.61 9.35 15.68
C TRP A 537 21.01 9.61 16.20
N LEU A 538 21.69 8.57 16.73
CA LEU A 538 23.05 8.66 17.28
C LEU A 538 24.10 9.00 16.23
N ASP A 539 23.89 8.59 14.99
CA ASP A 539 24.75 8.93 13.84
C ASP A 539 24.62 10.43 13.47
N GLY A 540 23.83 11.21 14.23
CA GLY A 540 23.75 12.67 14.20
C GLY A 540 22.89 13.25 13.08
N GLN A 541 22.45 12.43 12.12
CA GLN A 541 21.69 12.91 10.95
C GLN A 541 20.29 13.41 11.33
N ILE A 542 19.49 12.60 12.04
CA ILE A 542 18.14 13.01 12.47
C ILE A 542 18.22 13.97 13.67
N GLN A 543 19.11 13.70 14.62
CA GLN A 543 19.27 14.53 15.82
C GLN A 543 19.62 15.98 15.46
N SER A 544 20.58 16.21 14.56
CA SER A 544 20.98 17.57 14.17
C SER A 544 19.85 18.34 13.46
N ILE A 545 19.01 17.65 12.68
CA ILE A 545 17.83 18.25 12.06
C ILE A 545 16.81 18.63 13.14
N TRP A 546 16.54 17.73 14.07
CA TRP A 546 15.55 17.94 15.13
C TRP A 546 15.95 19.04 16.13
N ASP A 547 17.25 19.13 16.42
CA ASP A 547 17.82 20.13 17.32
C ASP A 547 18.03 21.50 16.61
N SER A 548 17.91 21.54 15.29
CA SER A 548 18.00 22.75 14.48
C SER A 548 16.84 23.72 14.78
N ARG A 549 17.15 25.01 14.79
CA ARG A 549 16.16 26.10 14.81
C ARG A 549 15.85 26.66 13.43
N GLN A 550 16.35 26.03 12.37
CA GLN A 550 16.05 26.44 11.00
C GLN A 550 14.59 26.10 10.68
N ALA A 551 13.87 27.08 10.12
CA ALA A 551 12.58 26.82 9.49
C ALA A 551 12.80 26.34 8.04
N PRO A 552 11.94 25.45 7.51
CA PRO A 552 11.90 25.20 6.08
C PRO A 552 11.49 26.48 5.32
N PRO A 553 11.82 26.60 4.02
CA PRO A 553 11.31 27.70 3.21
C PRO A 553 9.78 27.82 3.29
N GLN A 554 9.25 29.04 3.26
CA GLN A 554 7.80 29.27 3.40
C GLN A 554 6.99 28.48 2.37
N ALA A 555 7.41 28.45 1.10
CA ALA A 555 6.75 27.68 0.05
C ALA A 555 6.72 26.16 0.36
N VAL A 556 7.76 25.64 1.04
CA VAL A 556 7.79 24.26 1.50
C VAL A 556 6.77 24.04 2.63
N GLY A 557 6.73 24.91 3.63
CA GLY A 557 5.76 24.82 4.73
C GLY A 557 4.31 24.92 4.25
N THR A 558 3.99 25.88 3.37
CA THR A 558 2.66 26.02 2.76
C THR A 558 2.26 24.79 1.94
N PHE A 559 3.22 24.17 1.24
CA PHE A 559 2.95 22.97 0.46
C PHE A 559 2.70 21.75 1.35
N LEU A 560 3.53 21.54 2.37
CA LEU A 560 3.37 20.45 3.33
C LEU A 560 2.02 20.52 4.05
N ASP A 561 1.61 21.71 4.48
CA ASP A 561 0.31 21.91 5.11
C ASP A 561 -0.87 21.89 4.10
N GLY A 562 -0.68 22.30 2.86
CA GLY A 562 -1.78 22.33 1.89
C GLY A 562 -2.13 20.95 1.32
N TYR A 563 -1.13 20.09 1.15
CA TYR A 563 -1.22 18.96 0.21
C TYR A 563 -0.65 17.64 0.71
N VAL A 564 0.29 17.64 1.66
CA VAL A 564 0.93 16.40 2.12
C VAL A 564 0.15 15.82 3.29
N HIS A 565 -0.30 14.58 3.13
CA HIS A 565 -1.01 13.86 4.19
C HIS A 565 -0.02 13.31 5.22
N ASP A 566 -0.47 13.18 6.47
CA ASP A 566 0.24 12.46 7.51
C ASP A 566 -0.23 11.01 7.53
N SER A 567 0.42 10.18 6.71
CA SER A 567 0.06 8.76 6.60
C SER A 567 0.28 8.00 7.91
N ARG A 568 1.20 8.44 8.77
CA ARG A 568 1.50 7.77 10.04
C ARG A 568 0.42 8.05 11.09
N ALA A 569 -0.07 9.29 11.17
CA ALA A 569 -1.15 9.68 12.07
C ALA A 569 -2.44 8.86 11.81
N TRP A 570 -2.73 8.61 10.54
CA TRP A 570 -3.95 7.92 10.10
C TRP A 570 -3.82 6.39 10.08
N PHE A 571 -2.65 5.85 9.76
CA PHE A 571 -2.48 4.40 9.56
C PHE A 571 -2.55 3.59 10.87
N LYS A 572 -3.61 2.80 11.02
CA LYS A 572 -3.91 1.99 12.22
C LYS A 572 -3.94 0.48 11.94
N PRO A 573 -2.79 -0.18 11.69
CA PRO A 573 -2.75 -1.61 11.38
C PRO A 573 -3.19 -2.51 12.54
N PHE A 574 -3.17 -2.00 13.78
CA PHE A 574 -3.61 -2.72 14.98
C PHE A 574 -5.00 -2.24 15.47
N GLY A 575 -5.66 -1.37 14.71
CA GLY A 575 -7.02 -0.90 14.97
C GLY A 575 -8.09 -1.92 14.54
N LEU A 576 -9.33 -1.46 14.59
CA LEU A 576 -10.44 -2.09 13.86
C LEU A 576 -10.28 -1.76 12.38
N ASP A 577 -10.63 -2.72 11.51
CA ASP A 577 -10.65 -2.49 10.07
C ASP A 577 -11.73 -1.46 9.70
N ASP A 578 -11.59 -0.78 8.56
CA ASP A 578 -12.47 0.31 8.15
C ASP A 578 -13.95 -0.11 8.16
N ASP A 579 -14.26 -1.31 7.67
CA ASP A 579 -15.62 -1.86 7.69
C ASP A 579 -16.14 -2.11 9.12
N GLU A 580 -15.31 -2.71 9.98
CA GLU A 580 -15.67 -2.93 11.39
C GLU A 580 -15.85 -1.61 12.12
N TRP A 581 -15.00 -0.62 11.82
CA TRP A 581 -15.08 0.71 12.39
C TRP A 581 -16.33 1.47 11.94
N ILE A 582 -16.65 1.44 10.65
CA ILE A 582 -17.90 1.98 10.10
C ILE A 582 -19.11 1.29 10.74
N HIS A 583 -19.05 -0.03 10.97
CA HIS A 583 -20.11 -0.75 11.68
C HIS A 583 -20.25 -0.31 13.14
N VAL A 584 -19.15 -0.09 13.86
CA VAL A 584 -19.16 0.46 15.22
C VAL A 584 -19.77 1.85 15.22
N GLN A 585 -19.31 2.75 14.34
CA GLN A 585 -19.87 4.11 14.23
C GLN A 585 -21.36 4.09 13.92
N ARG A 586 -21.80 3.26 12.97
CA ARG A 586 -23.24 3.10 12.65
C ARG A 586 -24.03 2.60 13.85
N ARG A 587 -23.52 1.57 14.54
CA ARG A 587 -24.18 1.01 15.72
C ARG A 587 -24.31 2.04 16.84
N GLU A 588 -23.26 2.80 17.11
CA GLU A 588 -23.29 3.84 18.15
C GLU A 588 -24.22 4.99 17.78
N ARG A 589 -24.20 5.42 16.51
CA ARG A 589 -25.17 6.39 15.99
C ARG A 589 -26.60 5.91 16.12
N ASP A 590 -26.89 4.66 15.73
CA ASP A 590 -28.22 4.07 15.80
C ASP A 590 -28.69 3.94 17.27
N ALA A 591 -27.79 3.55 18.19
CA ALA A 591 -28.08 3.47 19.62
C ALA A 591 -28.35 4.86 20.24
N TYR A 592 -27.57 5.87 19.85
CA TYR A 592 -27.79 7.26 20.27
C TYR A 592 -29.14 7.78 19.76
N GLN A 593 -29.45 7.58 18.47
CA GLN A 593 -30.74 7.95 17.89
C GLN A 593 -31.91 7.25 18.58
N GLN A 594 -31.76 5.97 18.92
CA GLN A 594 -32.77 5.23 19.65
C GLN A 594 -32.99 5.82 21.06
N ARG A 595 -31.91 6.10 21.79
CA ARG A 595 -31.97 6.74 23.11
C ARG A 595 -32.67 8.10 23.05
N MET A 596 -32.37 8.93 22.05
CA MET A 596 -33.02 10.24 21.88
C MET A 596 -34.51 10.11 21.57
N ARG A 597 -34.93 9.11 20.78
CA ARG A 597 -36.36 8.83 20.56
C ARG A 597 -37.08 8.35 21.82
N GLU A 598 -36.41 7.56 22.66
CA GLU A 598 -36.94 7.13 23.95
C GLU A 598 -37.12 8.33 24.89
N LEU A 599 -36.11 9.20 25.00
CA LEU A 599 -36.20 10.44 25.78
C LEU A 599 -37.30 11.36 25.26
N ASP A 600 -37.44 11.52 23.93
CA ASP A 600 -38.50 12.29 23.29
C ASP A 600 -39.89 11.72 23.62
N ALA A 601 -40.05 10.39 23.60
CA ALA A 601 -41.30 9.72 23.97
C ALA A 601 -41.64 9.91 25.46
N ILE A 602 -40.65 9.82 26.35
CA ILE A 602 -40.80 10.08 27.78
C ILE A 602 -41.22 11.53 28.02
N GLU A 603 -40.57 12.51 27.37
CA GLU A 603 -40.95 13.91 27.56
C GLU A 603 -42.36 14.20 27.02
N ARG A 604 -42.72 13.63 25.86
CA ARG A 604 -44.06 13.77 25.27
C ARG A 604 -45.14 13.15 26.16
N SER A 605 -44.91 11.96 26.73
CA SER A 605 -45.87 11.31 27.62
C SER A 605 -46.08 12.15 28.89
N HIS A 606 -45.00 12.65 29.50
CA HIS A 606 -45.06 13.57 30.61
C HIS A 606 -45.79 14.87 30.27
N ARG A 607 -45.58 15.42 29.08
CA ARG A 607 -46.29 16.63 28.62
C ARG A 607 -47.80 16.39 28.49
N GLN A 608 -48.20 15.28 27.88
CA GLN A 608 -49.61 14.89 27.76
C GLN A 608 -50.26 14.64 29.11
N GLU A 609 -49.55 14.00 30.04
CA GLU A 609 -50.02 13.78 31.40
C GLU A 609 -50.21 15.10 32.16
N ARG A 610 -49.27 16.04 32.01
CA ARG A 610 -49.41 17.41 32.55
C ARG A 610 -50.64 18.11 32.01
N GLU A 611 -50.89 18.04 30.70
CA GLU A 611 -52.08 18.64 30.09
C GLU A 611 -53.39 17.99 30.61
N ARG A 612 -53.39 16.66 30.79
CA ARG A 612 -54.54 15.95 31.38
C ARG A 612 -54.79 16.36 32.83
N MET A 613 -53.75 16.44 33.66
CA MET A 613 -53.88 16.82 35.07
C MET A 613 -54.26 18.30 35.25
N GLN A 614 -53.78 19.19 34.39
CA GLN A 614 -54.22 20.59 34.35
C GLN A 614 -55.71 20.71 34.03
N ARG A 615 -56.22 19.88 33.10
CA ARG A 615 -57.66 19.82 32.78
C ARG A 615 -58.50 19.24 33.91
N SER A 616 -57.95 18.38 34.77
CA SER A 616 -58.65 17.78 35.92
C SER A 616 -58.53 18.58 37.23
N GLY A 617 -57.84 19.74 37.22
CA GLY A 617 -57.75 20.63 38.38
C GLY A 617 -56.81 20.18 39.50
N GLN A 618 -55.94 19.20 39.25
CA GLN A 618 -54.93 18.72 40.22
C GLN A 618 -53.61 19.50 40.07
N MET A 619 -53.02 19.91 41.20
CA MET A 619 -51.73 20.62 41.23
C MET A 619 -50.56 19.64 41.04
N PHE A 620 -49.66 19.92 40.08
CA PHE A 620 -48.48 19.10 39.79
C PHE A 620 -47.20 19.94 39.70
N GLN A 621 -46.12 19.51 40.37
CA GLN A 621 -44.72 19.90 40.05
C GLN A 621 -43.83 18.66 40.19
N PRO A 622 -42.95 18.37 39.21
CA PRO A 622 -41.76 19.18 38.88
C PRO A 622 -41.62 19.58 37.38
N ARG A 623 -40.59 20.41 37.07
CA ARG A 623 -40.26 20.96 35.72
C ARG A 623 -39.70 19.93 34.73
N VAL A 624 -39.13 18.83 35.21
CA VAL A 624 -38.46 17.79 34.41
C VAL A 624 -39.19 16.45 34.61
N PRO A 625 -39.39 15.63 33.55
CA PRO A 625 -39.90 14.26 33.66
C PRO A 625 -39.25 13.47 34.80
N LEU A 626 -40.04 12.73 35.59
CA LEU A 626 -39.52 11.82 36.62
C LEU A 626 -38.76 10.69 35.93
N GLY A 627 -37.42 10.76 35.92
CA GLY A 627 -36.54 9.78 35.26
C GLY A 627 -35.62 10.34 34.18
N MET A 628 -35.61 11.67 33.97
CA MET A 628 -34.70 12.35 33.04
C MET A 628 -33.86 13.38 33.80
N SER A 629 -32.55 13.41 33.54
CA SER A 629 -31.64 14.42 34.06
C SER A 629 -31.75 15.75 33.30
N VAL A 630 -31.22 16.84 33.88
CA VAL A 630 -31.14 18.15 33.19
C VAL A 630 -30.27 18.05 31.93
N GLN A 631 -29.18 17.29 32.01
CA GLN A 631 -28.27 17.05 30.89
C GLN A 631 -28.96 16.33 29.73
N GLU A 632 -29.73 15.27 30.00
CA GLU A 632 -30.50 14.55 28.97
C GLU A 632 -31.57 15.43 28.30
N LEU A 633 -32.12 16.43 29.02
CA LEU A 633 -33.08 17.37 28.47
C LEU A 633 -32.41 18.41 27.55
N GLU A 634 -31.20 18.86 27.90
CA GLU A 634 -30.37 19.72 27.04
C GLU A 634 -29.96 18.98 25.77
N GLU A 635 -29.43 17.76 25.91
CA GLU A 635 -29.07 16.88 24.79
C GLU A 635 -30.27 16.60 23.86
N LEU A 636 -31.45 16.33 24.43
CA LEU A 636 -32.69 16.15 23.66
C LEU A 636 -33.11 17.42 22.91
N THR A 637 -32.90 18.60 23.52
CA THR A 637 -33.23 19.89 22.90
C THR A 637 -32.30 20.18 21.73
N ASP A 638 -31.00 19.92 21.89
CA ASP A 638 -29.99 20.04 20.84
C ASP A 638 -30.27 19.05 19.71
N TRP A 639 -30.57 17.79 20.03
CA TRP A 639 -30.94 16.76 19.06
C TRP A 639 -32.17 17.14 18.24
N ARG A 640 -33.21 17.75 18.84
CA ARG A 640 -34.38 18.22 18.07
C ARG A 640 -34.06 19.33 17.07
N GLN A 641 -33.08 20.17 17.39
CA GLN A 641 -32.62 21.22 16.48
C GLN A 641 -31.70 20.66 15.39
N ARG A 642 -30.88 19.67 15.75
CA ARG A 642 -29.86 19.05 14.89
C ARG A 642 -29.84 17.53 15.09
N PRO A 643 -30.79 16.79 14.50
CA PRO A 643 -30.94 15.35 14.73
C PRO A 643 -29.80 14.51 14.14
N ASP A 644 -29.03 15.11 13.23
CA ASP A 644 -27.88 14.50 12.55
C ASP A 644 -26.53 14.90 13.19
N ASP A 645 -26.53 15.76 14.21
CA ASP A 645 -25.33 16.25 14.90
C ASP A 645 -25.00 15.33 16.09
N PHE A 646 -24.27 14.27 15.78
CA PHE A 646 -23.81 13.25 16.72
C PHE A 646 -22.28 13.30 16.80
N ASP A 647 -21.74 13.31 18.02
CA ASP A 647 -20.30 13.13 18.25
C ASP A 647 -19.92 11.70 17.86
N GLU A 648 -19.40 11.55 16.64
CA GLU A 648 -18.92 10.26 16.16
C GLU A 648 -17.85 9.70 17.10
N ALA A 649 -17.98 8.41 17.44
CA ALA A 649 -16.94 7.67 18.11
C ALA A 649 -15.63 7.83 17.33
N LEU A 650 -14.52 8.02 18.07
CA LEU A 650 -13.20 8.22 17.51
C LEU A 650 -12.31 7.01 17.77
N GLN A 651 -11.63 6.52 16.74
CA GLN A 651 -10.68 5.42 16.85
C GLN A 651 -9.33 5.99 17.25
N LEU A 652 -9.06 6.12 18.54
CA LEU A 652 -7.86 6.81 19.03
C LEU A 652 -6.59 5.95 19.03
N THR A 653 -6.72 4.62 18.94
CA THR A 653 -5.63 3.65 19.08
C THR A 653 -5.49 2.76 17.84
N GLY A 654 -4.41 1.97 17.77
CA GLY A 654 -4.17 1.03 16.68
C GLY A 654 -3.07 1.45 15.69
N ARG A 655 -2.49 2.64 15.85
CA ARG A 655 -1.31 3.11 15.08
C ARG A 655 -0.09 2.22 15.26
N GLU A 656 0.83 2.30 14.29
CA GLU A 656 2.18 1.76 14.46
C GLU A 656 2.88 2.38 15.67
N TYR A 657 3.66 1.57 16.39
CA TYR A 657 4.37 2.02 17.57
C TYR A 657 5.38 3.14 17.27
N HIS A 658 5.14 4.33 17.81
CA HIS A 658 6.02 5.50 17.65
C HIS A 658 7.45 5.23 18.14
N TRP A 659 7.62 4.42 19.20
CA TRP A 659 8.94 4.09 19.73
C TRP A 659 9.80 3.29 18.73
N GLN A 660 9.19 2.54 17.81
CA GLN A 660 9.88 1.73 16.79
C GLN A 660 9.89 2.38 15.39
N TRP A 661 8.73 2.84 14.93
CA TRP A 661 8.51 3.35 13.57
C TRP A 661 7.92 4.77 13.55
N GLY A 662 8.17 5.56 14.59
CA GLY A 662 7.80 6.97 14.67
C GLY A 662 8.38 7.84 13.55
N TYR A 663 8.23 9.16 13.64
CA TYR A 663 8.66 10.08 12.58
C TYR A 663 10.18 10.28 12.54
N LEU A 664 10.90 10.06 13.65
CA LEU A 664 12.32 10.38 13.81
C LEU A 664 13.22 9.25 13.30
N ARG A 665 13.06 8.94 12.01
CA ARG A 665 13.80 7.89 11.28
C ARG A 665 13.79 8.20 9.79
N TRP A 666 14.66 7.53 9.04
CA TRP A 666 14.59 7.49 7.60
C TRP A 666 13.65 6.37 7.12
N ARG A 667 12.98 6.58 5.98
CA ARG A 667 12.22 5.53 5.30
C ARG A 667 13.15 4.36 4.98
N THR A 668 12.66 3.14 5.23
CA THR A 668 13.35 1.92 4.79
C THR A 668 13.32 1.87 3.27
N CYS A 669 14.49 1.76 2.65
CA CYS A 669 14.64 1.60 1.21
C CYS A 669 15.38 0.29 0.94
N TYR A 670 14.77 -0.60 0.18
CA TYR A 670 15.41 -1.79 -0.35
C TYR A 670 15.91 -1.48 -1.75
N LEU A 671 17.22 -1.61 -1.91
CA LEU A 671 17.85 -1.67 -3.23
C LEU A 671 17.85 -3.14 -3.63
N ASN A 672 17.29 -3.48 -4.79
CA ASN A 672 17.61 -4.75 -5.43
C ASN A 672 19.13 -4.76 -5.66
N PRO A 673 19.96 -5.45 -4.86
CA PRO A 673 21.39 -5.20 -4.91
C PRO A 673 21.94 -5.77 -6.23
N PRO A 674 22.62 -4.97 -7.06
CA PRO A 674 23.58 -5.53 -7.99
C PRO A 674 24.77 -5.99 -7.15
N GLY A 675 24.85 -7.27 -6.81
CA GLY A 675 26.12 -7.86 -6.34
C GLY A 675 26.07 -8.96 -5.30
N VAL A 676 25.02 -9.13 -4.49
CA VAL A 676 25.05 -10.18 -3.43
C VAL A 676 24.76 -11.58 -4.01
N ALA A 677 23.98 -11.68 -5.08
CA ALA A 677 23.68 -12.96 -5.72
C ALA A 677 24.72 -13.43 -6.76
N ILE A 678 25.67 -12.59 -7.20
CA ILE A 678 26.72 -13.07 -8.15
C ILE A 678 27.76 -13.92 -7.42
N ALA A 679 28.03 -13.63 -6.14
CA ALA A 679 28.87 -14.46 -5.29
C ALA A 679 28.18 -15.80 -4.95
N GLU A 680 26.88 -15.79 -4.62
CA GLU A 680 26.14 -17.00 -4.29
C GLU A 680 25.72 -17.83 -5.52
N ALA A 681 25.41 -17.20 -6.65
CA ALA A 681 25.12 -17.91 -7.91
C ALA A 681 26.40 -18.45 -8.58
N SER A 682 27.55 -17.78 -8.43
CA SER A 682 28.85 -18.34 -8.84
C SER A 682 29.29 -19.48 -7.92
N ALA A 683 29.03 -19.38 -6.61
CA ALA A 683 29.27 -20.48 -5.68
C ALA A 683 28.37 -21.70 -5.99
N ARG A 684 27.09 -21.49 -6.34
CA ARG A 684 26.16 -22.57 -6.72
C ARG A 684 26.46 -23.20 -8.08
N ARG A 685 27.03 -22.46 -9.05
CA ARG A 685 27.51 -23.04 -10.32
C ARG A 685 28.85 -23.78 -10.18
N GLY A 686 29.69 -23.38 -9.22
CA GLY A 686 30.96 -24.07 -8.94
C GLY A 686 30.80 -25.39 -8.17
N GLN A 687 29.77 -25.51 -7.33
CA GLN A 687 29.51 -26.73 -6.56
C GLN A 687 28.97 -27.90 -7.41
N GLY A 688 28.12 -27.61 -8.40
CA GLY A 688 27.53 -28.65 -9.27
C GLY A 688 28.50 -29.35 -10.21
N VAL A 689 29.70 -28.79 -10.42
CA VAL A 689 30.76 -29.41 -11.25
C VAL A 689 31.66 -30.32 -10.42
N LYS A 690 31.77 -30.11 -9.10
CA LYS A 690 32.58 -30.97 -8.21
C LYS A 690 31.85 -32.24 -7.79
N ASP A 691 30.53 -32.19 -7.66
CA ASP A 691 29.71 -33.36 -7.29
C ASP A 691 29.39 -34.28 -8.50
N ALA A 692 29.76 -33.88 -9.72
CA ALA A 692 29.71 -34.73 -10.92
C ALA A 692 31.06 -35.39 -11.24
N ALA A 693 32.13 -35.04 -10.50
CA ALA A 693 33.49 -35.53 -10.68
C ALA A 693 34.04 -36.31 -9.46
N ALA A 694 33.21 -36.52 -8.44
CA ALA A 694 33.42 -37.44 -7.32
C ALA A 694 32.33 -38.52 -7.37
#